data_AF-A0A8H6XWY7-F1
#
_entry.id   AF-A0A8H6XWY7-F1
#
_cell.length_a   1.000
_cell.length_b   1.000
_cell.length_c   1.000
_cell.angle_alpha   90.00
_cell.angle_beta   90.00
_cell.angle_gamma   90.00
#
_symmetry.space_group_name_H-M   'P 1'
#
loop_
_entity.id
_entity.type
_entity.pdbx_description
1 polymer ?
#
loop_
_entity_poly.entity_id
_entity_poly.type
_entity_poly.pdbx_seq_one_letter_code
_entity_poly.pdbx_strand_id
1 'polypeptide(L)'
;MQSGTPRRRTSRRRAGSHLPPYHDNHEAALYAIRAMLRGRTGYDAFPVSFRLIVLDTKLSVTRALQCLLANNVVSAPLWDSEKSSFAGMLTVLDIIHLIQYYYKTAVDFDNAKTDVDKFRLESLREIEKNLGVAEPPLLSEHPNSSMLDSAKVLMQTHARRLPLLDRDTETGHEVIVSVLTQYRLLKFIALNCPSEIQQLHLSLRKLKIGTYVSSSGISPFHPIATATLNTPVFDVVHMFSERSISAVPIIDEDGIVVDMYETVDVMTLVRLGVYQNLDLTVSEALKTRSPDFLGVVICTASDSLRTLMELIKKRRVHRLVVVEGEEEEKAGGKKGRLLGIITLSDVLRYVIGDHDIGEVSYTKVINAPLQAVLGILHDPPALMGLSPVIIEVSVDPKDETKYPIADSLVLAFGYKMKTRYTATITRTEDGMHAESQAGMGTRTKVRYTARAIEEGSKTEVTEDTTITSFFLVSPYVKSVVDKAHNETLDRLAAKLENEYFALRRVPGVYIPRTIIYPMSLFFRSHQVSYTKQINAPLETVLRFLHDPPALMGLSPVIISVSVDPEDKTKYTIVDSLLLPFGYRMKTTYTATITLPEDGMHAETAAGMGTRTAVRSTVRAISEGVTEVVEVTTVNCFFLLLPFVKGVIDKAHTETLDRLAAKLESENDASA
;
A
#
# COMPACT_ATOMS: atom_id res chain seq x y z
N MET A 1 -35.23 -87.22 -16.66
CA MET A 1 -36.48 -86.44 -16.62
C MET A 1 -36.22 -85.12 -15.92
N GLN A 2 -36.54 -84.03 -16.63
CA GLN A 2 -36.95 -82.69 -16.15
C GLN A 2 -35.98 -81.91 -15.24
N SER A 3 -35.19 -80.98 -15.78
CA SER A 3 -35.52 -79.63 -16.32
C SER A 3 -35.37 -78.53 -15.25
N GLY A 4 -34.25 -77.81 -15.32
CA GLY A 4 -34.01 -76.62 -14.51
C GLY A 4 -34.92 -75.46 -14.91
N THR A 5 -35.44 -74.75 -13.91
CA THR A 5 -36.16 -73.49 -14.06
C THR A 5 -35.38 -72.35 -13.40
N PRO A 6 -35.29 -71.16 -14.03
CA PRO A 6 -34.41 -70.09 -13.59
C PRO A 6 -35.03 -69.25 -12.46
N ARG A 7 -34.23 -68.92 -11.43
CA ARG A 7 -34.62 -67.98 -10.37
C ARG A 7 -34.75 -66.56 -10.94
N ARG A 8 -35.98 -66.08 -10.95
CA ARG A 8 -36.41 -64.74 -11.37
C ARG A 8 -35.88 -63.68 -10.39
N ARG A 9 -34.93 -62.85 -10.83
CA ARG A 9 -34.47 -61.65 -10.10
C ARG A 9 -35.62 -60.64 -10.02
N THR A 10 -36.18 -60.44 -8.82
CA THR A 10 -37.10 -59.33 -8.55
C THR A 10 -36.30 -58.02 -8.49
N SER A 11 -36.37 -57.24 -9.57
CA SER A 11 -35.97 -55.84 -9.60
C SER A 11 -36.91 -55.04 -8.68
N ARG A 12 -36.55 -54.87 -7.40
CA ARG A 12 -37.12 -53.79 -6.59
C ARG A 12 -36.67 -52.47 -7.22
N ARG A 13 -37.61 -51.75 -7.87
CA ARG A 13 -37.45 -50.33 -8.17
C ARG A 13 -37.10 -49.65 -6.85
N ARG A 14 -35.88 -49.12 -6.73
CA ARG A 14 -35.55 -48.19 -5.65
C ARG A 14 -36.53 -47.04 -5.77
N ALA A 15 -37.30 -46.79 -4.71
CA ALA A 15 -38.01 -45.53 -4.57
C ALA A 15 -36.96 -44.43 -4.77
N GLY A 16 -37.24 -43.48 -5.68
CA GLY A 16 -36.39 -42.32 -5.84
C GLY A 16 -36.25 -41.68 -4.47
N SER A 17 -35.03 -41.63 -3.95
CA SER A 17 -34.73 -40.83 -2.78
C SER A 17 -34.94 -39.38 -3.20
N HIS A 18 -36.15 -38.88 -2.98
CA HIS A 18 -36.36 -37.45 -2.83
C HIS A 18 -35.68 -37.07 -1.50
N LEU A 19 -34.34 -36.98 -1.53
CA LEU A 19 -33.67 -36.11 -0.59
C LEU A 19 -34.31 -34.73 -0.80
N PRO A 20 -34.80 -34.08 0.27
CA PRO A 20 -35.21 -32.69 0.14
C PRO A 20 -34.04 -31.90 -0.46
N PRO A 21 -34.30 -30.85 -1.25
CA PRO A 21 -33.23 -30.04 -1.82
C PRO A 21 -32.27 -29.66 -0.69
N TYR A 22 -30.97 -29.91 -0.91
CA TYR A 22 -29.91 -29.55 0.02
C TYR A 22 -29.93 -28.03 0.15
N HIS A 23 -30.70 -27.51 1.10
CA HIS A 23 -30.52 -26.15 1.55
C HIS A 23 -29.17 -26.12 2.25
N ASP A 24 -28.23 -25.37 1.70
CA ASP A 24 -26.97 -25.12 2.37
C ASP A 24 -27.27 -24.39 3.68
N ASN A 25 -27.28 -25.14 4.79
CA ASN A 25 -27.57 -24.62 6.13
C ASN A 25 -26.65 -23.43 6.48
N HIS A 26 -25.47 -23.33 5.86
CA HIS A 26 -24.58 -22.18 6.00
C HIS A 26 -25.21 -20.89 5.48
N GLU A 27 -25.72 -20.90 4.25
CA GLU A 27 -26.31 -19.72 3.60
C GLU A 27 -27.63 -19.31 4.25
N ALA A 28 -28.45 -20.29 4.64
CA ALA A 28 -29.68 -20.02 5.38
C ALA A 28 -29.38 -19.32 6.73
N ALA A 29 -28.32 -19.74 7.42
CA ALA A 29 -27.88 -19.11 8.66
C ALA A 29 -27.35 -17.69 8.45
N LEU A 30 -26.55 -17.44 7.41
CA LEU A 30 -26.12 -16.09 7.05
C LEU A 30 -27.31 -15.18 6.72
N TYR A 31 -28.30 -15.68 5.98
CA TYR A 31 -29.51 -14.95 5.68
C TYR A 31 -30.27 -14.57 6.95
N ALA A 32 -30.45 -15.52 7.88
CA ALA A 32 -31.10 -15.27 9.16
C ALA A 32 -30.34 -14.25 10.04
N ILE A 33 -29.00 -14.33 10.10
CA ILE A 33 -28.16 -13.33 10.78
C ILE A 33 -28.38 -11.95 10.17
N ARG A 34 -28.34 -11.82 8.84
CA ARG A 34 -28.54 -10.53 8.14
C ARG A 34 -29.96 -9.99 8.35
N ALA A 35 -30.98 -10.86 8.40
CA ALA A 35 -32.35 -10.47 8.72
C ALA A 35 -32.46 -9.95 10.17
N MET A 36 -31.81 -10.61 11.13
CA MET A 36 -31.73 -10.16 12.52
C MET A 36 -31.07 -8.78 12.62
N LEU A 37 -29.95 -8.56 11.91
CA LEU A 37 -29.26 -7.26 11.90
C LEU A 37 -30.10 -6.12 11.30
N ARG A 38 -31.00 -6.39 10.34
CA ARG A 38 -31.94 -5.37 9.82
C ARG A 38 -33.01 -4.98 10.84
N GLY A 39 -33.39 -5.92 11.71
CA GLY A 39 -34.40 -5.72 12.75
C GLY A 39 -33.86 -5.14 14.07
N ARG A 40 -32.55 -4.84 14.13
CA ARG A 40 -31.88 -4.24 15.30
C ARG A 40 -31.27 -2.91 14.91
N THR A 41 -31.05 -2.05 15.89
CA THR A 41 -30.43 -0.73 15.70
C THR A 41 -28.99 -0.73 16.19
N GLY A 42 -28.20 0.28 15.79
CA GLY A 42 -26.85 0.48 16.33
C GLY A 42 -26.83 0.54 17.87
N TYR A 43 -27.86 1.11 18.48
CA TYR A 43 -28.03 1.22 19.94
C TYR A 43 -28.15 -0.15 20.64
N ASP A 44 -28.78 -1.15 20.00
CA ASP A 44 -29.00 -2.48 20.61
C ASP A 44 -27.70 -3.23 20.94
N ALA A 45 -26.57 -2.84 20.36
CA ALA A 45 -25.27 -3.46 20.62
C ALA A 45 -24.65 -3.07 21.99
N PHE A 46 -25.25 -2.12 22.71
CA PHE A 46 -24.72 -1.56 23.94
C PHE A 46 -25.48 -2.08 25.17
N PRO A 47 -24.79 -2.25 26.32
CA PRO A 47 -25.46 -2.62 27.56
C PRO A 47 -26.33 -1.46 28.06
N VAL A 48 -27.28 -1.77 28.94
CA VAL A 48 -28.21 -0.79 29.55
C VAL A 48 -27.47 0.38 30.20
N SER A 49 -26.28 0.14 30.75
CA SER A 49 -25.40 1.18 31.30
C SER A 49 -23.97 0.96 30.84
N PHE A 50 -23.33 2.02 30.35
CA PHE A 50 -21.92 2.05 29.98
C PHE A 50 -21.34 3.43 30.23
N ARG A 51 -20.00 3.50 30.16
CA ARG A 51 -19.23 4.74 30.22
C ARG A 51 -18.69 5.07 28.84
N LEU A 52 -18.88 6.32 28.41
CA LEU A 52 -18.25 6.89 27.21
C LEU A 52 -17.20 7.90 27.64
N ILE A 53 -16.01 7.83 27.04
CA ILE A 53 -14.93 8.79 27.27
C ILE A 53 -14.80 9.61 26.01
N VAL A 54 -14.95 10.93 26.14
CA VAL A 54 -14.83 11.90 25.05
C VAL A 54 -13.72 12.88 25.42
N LEU A 55 -12.91 13.28 24.44
CA LEU A 55 -11.79 14.18 24.65
C LEU A 55 -12.03 15.49 23.90
N ASP A 56 -11.77 16.62 24.56
CA ASP A 56 -11.80 17.93 23.92
C ASP A 56 -10.64 18.08 22.93
N THR A 57 -10.88 18.66 21.75
CA THR A 57 -9.86 18.87 20.71
C THR A 57 -8.69 19.75 21.18
N LYS A 58 -8.90 20.61 22.18
CA LYS A 58 -7.88 21.48 22.78
C LYS A 58 -7.03 20.77 23.84
N LEU A 59 -7.35 19.52 24.18
CA LEU A 59 -6.55 18.74 25.11
C LEU A 59 -5.17 18.47 24.51
N SER A 60 -4.12 18.55 25.33
CA SER A 60 -2.77 18.17 24.90
C SER A 60 -2.69 16.67 24.60
N VAL A 61 -1.92 16.26 23.60
CA VAL A 61 -1.73 14.86 23.23
C VAL A 61 -1.28 14.00 24.41
N THR A 62 -0.33 14.46 25.23
CA THR A 62 0.17 13.74 26.41
C THR A 62 -0.94 13.43 27.42
N ARG A 63 -1.81 14.42 27.73
CA ARG A 63 -2.96 14.22 28.63
C ARG A 63 -4.02 13.30 28.01
N ALA A 64 -4.24 13.41 26.71
CA ALA A 64 -5.15 12.52 26.00
C ALA A 64 -4.70 11.06 26.10
N LEU A 65 -3.40 10.81 25.86
CA LEU A 65 -2.78 9.50 26.03
C LEU A 65 -2.89 8.97 27.47
N GLN A 66 -2.58 9.80 28.48
CA GLN A 66 -2.77 9.44 29.89
C GLN A 66 -4.22 9.07 30.19
N CYS A 67 -5.19 9.81 29.66
CA CYS A 67 -6.61 9.51 29.82
C CYS A 67 -6.98 8.15 29.20
N LEU A 68 -6.51 7.86 27.99
CA LEU A 68 -6.73 6.57 27.33
C LEU A 68 -6.16 5.40 28.16
N LEU A 69 -4.92 5.54 28.61
CA LEU A 69 -4.21 4.53 29.40
C LEU A 69 -4.85 4.30 30.77
N ALA A 70 -5.17 5.37 31.51
CA ALA A 70 -5.80 5.30 32.83
C ALA A 70 -7.19 4.64 32.79
N ASN A 71 -7.87 4.73 31.65
CA ASN A 71 -9.18 4.14 31.46
C ASN A 71 -9.17 2.82 30.68
N ASN A 72 -7.99 2.29 30.36
CA ASN A 72 -7.80 1.06 29.59
C ASN A 72 -8.58 1.04 28.26
N VAL A 73 -8.58 2.18 27.56
CA VAL A 73 -9.16 2.34 26.22
C VAL A 73 -8.07 2.72 25.23
N VAL A 74 -8.21 2.31 23.97
CA VAL A 74 -7.20 2.55 22.92
C VAL A 74 -7.66 3.58 21.87
N SER A 75 -8.80 4.22 22.11
CA SER A 75 -9.34 5.28 21.28
C SER A 75 -10.49 5.99 22.00
N ALA A 76 -10.76 7.23 21.62
CA ALA A 76 -11.88 8.04 22.12
C ALA A 76 -12.41 8.99 21.03
N PRO A 77 -13.71 9.31 21.00
CA PRO A 77 -14.25 10.43 20.23
C PRO A 77 -13.64 11.76 20.64
N LEU A 78 -13.49 12.64 19.66
CA LEU A 78 -13.08 14.03 19.83
C LEU A 78 -14.29 14.95 19.78
N TRP A 79 -14.31 15.93 20.67
CA TRP A 79 -15.34 16.96 20.74
C TRP A 79 -14.74 18.34 20.57
N ASP A 80 -15.23 19.10 19.59
CA ASP A 80 -14.90 20.50 19.40
C ASP A 80 -15.88 21.36 20.20
N SER A 81 -15.42 21.86 21.35
CA SER A 81 -16.24 22.70 22.24
C SER A 81 -16.58 24.07 21.65
N GLU A 82 -15.85 24.56 20.64
CA GLU A 82 -16.18 25.84 20.00
C GLU A 82 -17.34 25.67 19.01
N LYS A 83 -17.33 24.57 18.25
CA LYS A 83 -18.38 24.25 17.28
C LYS A 83 -19.55 23.46 17.89
N SER A 84 -19.38 22.95 19.11
CA SER A 84 -20.30 22.01 19.75
C SER A 84 -20.62 20.82 18.84
N SER A 85 -19.57 20.19 18.31
CA SER A 85 -19.70 19.09 17.35
C SER A 85 -18.62 18.02 17.52
N PHE A 86 -18.93 16.82 17.04
CA PHE A 86 -17.99 15.72 16.86
C PHE A 86 -16.87 16.13 15.89
N ALA A 87 -15.63 15.80 16.27
CA ALA A 87 -14.42 16.20 15.55
C ALA A 87 -13.56 15.01 15.12
N GLY A 88 -14.18 13.84 14.97
CA GLY A 88 -13.49 12.60 14.61
C GLY A 88 -13.08 11.77 15.83
N MET A 89 -12.18 10.82 15.61
CA MET A 89 -11.73 9.87 16.63
C MET A 89 -10.23 10.00 16.83
N LEU A 90 -9.80 10.01 18.09
CA LEU A 90 -8.41 9.72 18.45
C LEU A 90 -8.23 8.21 18.51
N THR A 91 -7.24 7.69 17.78
CA THR A 91 -6.89 6.29 17.69
C THR A 91 -5.38 6.09 17.84
N VAL A 92 -4.98 4.83 17.93
CA VAL A 92 -3.55 4.47 17.93
C VAL A 92 -2.86 4.87 16.62
N LEU A 93 -3.60 4.98 15.51
CA LEU A 93 -3.02 5.39 14.23
C LEU A 93 -2.59 6.86 14.24
N ASP A 94 -3.34 7.74 14.91
CA ASP A 94 -2.96 9.15 15.08
C ASP A 94 -1.63 9.27 15.87
N ILE A 95 -1.42 8.36 16.84
CA ILE A 95 -0.17 8.29 17.61
C ILE A 95 0.98 7.76 16.75
N ILE A 96 0.71 6.79 15.88
CA ILE A 96 1.68 6.29 14.89
C ILE A 96 2.09 7.41 13.92
N HIS A 97 1.13 8.18 13.41
CA HIS A 97 1.42 9.33 12.55
C HIS A 97 2.23 10.40 13.29
N LEU A 98 1.91 10.69 14.55
CA LEU A 98 2.69 11.60 15.39
C LEU A 98 4.15 11.13 15.52
N ILE A 99 4.34 9.84 15.82
CA ILE A 99 5.67 9.22 15.90
C ILE A 99 6.42 9.37 14.57
N GLN A 100 5.78 9.08 13.44
CA GLN A 100 6.38 9.20 12.11
C GLN A 100 6.73 10.64 11.75
N TYR A 101 5.88 11.60 12.15
CA TYR A 101 6.13 13.03 11.95
C TYR A 101 7.37 13.47 12.70
N TYR A 102 7.47 13.19 13.99
CA TYR A 102 8.68 13.55 14.75
C TYR A 102 9.92 12.85 14.22
N TYR A 103 9.81 11.59 13.81
CA TYR A 103 10.93 10.90 13.19
C TYR A 103 11.38 11.55 11.87
N LYS A 104 10.46 12.09 11.06
CA LYS A 104 10.79 12.76 9.79
C LYS A 104 11.25 14.21 9.96
N THR A 105 10.77 14.92 10.98
CA THR A 105 10.87 16.38 11.09
C THR A 105 11.81 16.85 12.21
N ALA A 106 12.09 16.03 13.22
CA ALA A 106 12.97 16.43 14.32
C ALA A 106 14.45 16.34 13.89
N VAL A 107 15.12 17.51 13.83
CA VAL A 107 16.59 17.61 13.73
C VAL A 107 17.25 17.36 15.10
N ASP A 108 16.55 17.67 16.20
CA ASP A 108 16.94 17.39 17.59
C ASP A 108 15.76 16.79 18.38
N PHE A 109 15.84 15.52 18.77
CA PHE A 109 14.80 14.82 19.54
C PHE A 109 14.58 15.39 20.95
N ASP A 110 15.57 16.08 21.54
CA ASP A 110 15.47 16.67 22.87
C ASP A 110 14.51 17.87 22.91
N ASN A 111 14.41 18.66 21.84
CA ASN A 111 13.42 19.75 21.74
C ASN A 111 12.00 19.22 21.46
N ALA A 112 11.88 18.07 20.78
CA ALA A 112 10.61 17.43 20.47
C ALA A 112 9.81 17.07 21.74
N LYS A 113 10.46 16.73 22.85
CA LYS A 113 9.80 16.46 24.13
C LYS A 113 9.01 17.66 24.65
N THR A 114 9.61 18.84 24.59
CA THR A 114 8.97 20.11 25.00
C THR A 114 7.84 20.52 24.07
N ASP A 115 7.89 20.09 22.82
CA ASP A 115 6.90 20.42 21.81
C ASP A 115 5.71 19.46 21.82
N VAL A 116 5.90 18.14 22.00
CA VAL A 116 4.80 17.15 22.14
C VAL A 116 3.86 17.52 23.28
N ASP A 117 4.40 17.99 24.41
CA ASP A 117 3.59 18.41 25.56
C ASP A 117 2.75 19.68 25.29
N LYS A 118 3.13 20.47 24.28
CA LYS A 118 2.39 21.65 23.81
C LYS A 118 1.38 21.31 22.70
N PHE A 119 1.57 20.19 21.99
CA PHE A 119 0.68 19.77 20.91
C PHE A 119 -0.72 19.42 21.43
N ARG A 120 -1.73 19.96 20.75
CA ARG A 120 -3.14 19.67 20.99
C ARG A 120 -3.68 18.68 19.97
N LEU A 121 -4.79 18.02 20.30
CA LEU A 121 -5.41 17.04 19.41
C LEU A 121 -5.87 17.66 18.08
N GLU A 122 -6.30 18.93 18.09
CA GLU A 122 -6.67 19.68 16.88
C GLU A 122 -5.54 19.77 15.84
N SER A 123 -4.28 19.80 16.27
CA SER A 123 -3.10 19.90 15.41
C SER A 123 -2.74 18.58 14.72
N LEU A 124 -3.32 17.43 15.13
CA LEU A 124 -3.03 16.13 14.53
C LEU A 124 -3.42 16.06 13.05
N ARG A 125 -4.45 16.82 12.63
CA ARG A 125 -4.88 16.88 11.23
C ARG A 125 -3.86 17.57 10.33
N GLU A 126 -3.15 18.57 10.84
CA GLU A 126 -2.04 19.20 10.10
C GLU A 126 -0.86 18.24 9.92
N ILE A 127 -0.60 17.41 10.93
CA ILE A 127 0.43 16.36 10.86
C ILE A 127 0.10 15.35 9.76
N GLU A 128 -1.15 14.91 9.67
CA GLU A 128 -1.60 13.99 8.63
C GLU A 128 -1.44 14.58 7.22
N LYS A 129 -1.81 15.86 7.04
CA LYS A 129 -1.56 16.60 5.80
C LYS A 129 -0.08 16.66 5.46
N ASN A 130 0.77 16.98 6.43
CA ASN A 130 2.22 17.06 6.25
C ASN A 130 2.83 15.70 5.88
N LEU A 131 2.26 14.61 6.38
CA LEU A 131 2.69 13.25 6.06
C LEU A 131 2.12 12.74 4.73
N GLY A 132 1.15 13.45 4.13
CA GLY A 132 0.46 13.03 2.91
C GLY A 132 -0.47 11.82 3.13
N VAL A 133 -0.92 11.59 4.36
CA VAL A 133 -1.87 10.51 4.68
C VAL A 133 -3.30 11.02 4.59
N ALA A 134 -4.23 10.15 4.19
CA ALA A 134 -5.64 10.51 4.06
C ALA A 134 -6.22 10.91 5.43
N GLU A 135 -6.99 12.01 5.44
CA GLU A 135 -7.71 12.43 6.63
C GLU A 135 -8.74 11.34 7.02
N PRO A 136 -8.83 10.96 8.31
CA PRO A 136 -9.84 10.03 8.78
C PRO A 136 -11.24 10.57 8.48
N PRO A 137 -12.09 9.78 7.82
CA PRO A 137 -13.40 10.24 7.42
C PRO A 137 -14.28 10.39 8.66
N LEU A 138 -15.09 11.44 8.68
CA LEU A 138 -16.04 11.74 9.77
C LEU A 138 -17.34 10.93 9.65
N LEU A 139 -17.25 9.68 9.20
CA LEU A 139 -18.42 8.81 9.04
C LEU A 139 -19.04 8.53 10.41
N SER A 140 -20.35 8.71 10.50
CA SER A 140 -21.16 8.47 11.68
C SER A 140 -22.53 7.96 11.27
N GLU A 141 -23.22 7.30 12.19
CA GLU A 141 -24.59 6.85 11.99
C GLU A 141 -25.48 7.27 13.16
N HIS A 142 -26.79 7.33 12.92
CA HIS A 142 -27.74 7.56 14.00
C HIS A 142 -27.87 6.30 14.87
N PRO A 143 -28.02 6.37 16.21
CA PRO A 143 -28.19 5.19 17.05
C PRO A 143 -29.37 4.29 16.64
N ASN A 144 -30.42 4.89 16.09
CA ASN A 144 -31.60 4.19 15.57
C ASN A 144 -31.44 3.65 14.13
N SER A 145 -30.32 3.93 13.46
CA SER A 145 -30.03 3.31 12.17
C SER A 145 -29.96 1.79 12.30
N SER A 146 -30.42 1.08 11.26
CA SER A 146 -30.34 -0.37 11.15
C SER A 146 -28.90 -0.84 11.44
N MET A 147 -28.76 -1.89 12.24
CA MET A 147 -27.46 -2.44 12.61
C MET A 147 -26.73 -2.98 11.38
N LEU A 148 -27.46 -3.46 10.35
CA LEU A 148 -26.87 -3.88 9.09
C LEU A 148 -26.26 -2.71 8.31
N ASP A 149 -26.94 -1.56 8.27
CA ASP A 149 -26.43 -0.38 7.54
C ASP A 149 -25.28 0.26 8.32
N SER A 150 -25.40 0.33 9.65
CA SER A 150 -24.29 0.68 10.55
C SER A 150 -23.08 -0.24 10.33
N ALA A 151 -23.29 -1.54 10.10
CA ALA A 151 -22.19 -2.46 9.83
C ALA A 151 -21.47 -2.16 8.51
N LYS A 152 -22.19 -1.78 7.46
CA LYS A 152 -21.61 -1.39 6.16
C LYS A 152 -20.82 -0.10 6.28
N VAL A 153 -21.36 0.93 6.95
CA VAL A 153 -20.62 2.18 7.18
C VAL A 153 -19.40 1.93 8.07
N LEU A 154 -19.52 1.07 9.08
CA LEU A 154 -18.39 0.65 9.92
C LEU A 154 -17.25 0.03 9.09
N MET A 155 -17.54 -0.69 8.01
CA MET A 155 -16.53 -1.25 7.09
C MET A 155 -15.79 -0.18 6.27
N GLN A 156 -16.38 0.99 6.09
CA GLN A 156 -15.79 2.14 5.39
C GLN A 156 -14.94 3.03 6.32
N THR A 157 -15.01 2.82 7.64
CA THR A 157 -14.24 3.61 8.61
C THR A 157 -12.78 3.15 8.70
N HIS A 158 -11.83 4.10 8.62
CA HIS A 158 -10.40 3.82 8.85
C HIS A 158 -10.11 3.41 10.32
N ALA A 159 -10.88 3.94 11.27
CA ALA A 159 -10.72 3.64 12.69
C ALA A 159 -11.23 2.24 13.10
N ARG A 160 -11.90 1.50 12.18
CA ARG A 160 -12.63 0.25 12.48
C ARG A 160 -13.65 0.44 13.61
N ARG A 161 -14.19 1.66 13.68
CA ARG A 161 -15.04 2.21 14.75
C ARG A 161 -15.99 3.21 14.13
N LEU A 162 -17.27 3.08 14.45
CA LEU A 162 -18.34 3.94 13.96
C LEU A 162 -18.94 4.73 15.13
N PRO A 163 -18.70 6.04 15.20
CA PRO A 163 -19.44 6.93 16.10
C PRO A 163 -20.94 6.88 15.83
N LEU A 164 -21.73 6.79 16.89
CA LEU A 164 -23.18 6.92 16.83
C LEU A 164 -23.57 8.29 17.38
N LEU A 165 -24.11 9.14 16.51
CA LEU A 165 -24.41 10.54 16.80
C LEU A 165 -25.92 10.75 16.76
N ASP A 166 -26.45 11.43 17.77
CA ASP A 166 -27.84 11.89 17.85
C ASP A 166 -27.84 13.42 17.95
N ARG A 167 -29.02 14.03 18.00
CA ARG A 167 -29.21 15.44 18.30
C ARG A 167 -30.04 15.58 19.56
N ASP A 168 -29.56 16.42 20.47
CA ASP A 168 -30.31 16.79 21.65
C ASP A 168 -31.63 17.48 21.24
N THR A 169 -32.75 17.04 21.82
CA THR A 169 -34.08 17.48 21.39
C THR A 169 -34.41 18.92 21.81
N GLU A 170 -33.70 19.48 22.79
CA GLU A 170 -33.94 20.84 23.29
C GLU A 170 -33.02 21.85 22.61
N THR A 171 -31.73 21.51 22.48
CA THR A 171 -30.68 22.40 21.97
C THR A 171 -30.40 22.19 20.48
N GLY A 172 -30.75 21.03 19.91
CA GLY A 172 -30.40 20.65 18.55
C GLY A 172 -28.91 20.34 18.33
N HIS A 173 -28.11 20.42 19.39
CA HIS A 173 -26.68 20.13 19.36
C HIS A 173 -26.43 18.64 19.16
N GLU A 174 -25.30 18.33 18.54
CA GLU A 174 -24.90 16.95 18.30
C GLU A 174 -24.48 16.27 19.62
N VAL A 175 -24.88 15.02 19.80
CA VAL A 175 -24.56 14.21 20.99
C VAL A 175 -23.93 12.92 20.56
N ILE A 176 -22.73 12.65 21.07
CA ILE A 176 -22.06 11.37 20.87
C ILE A 176 -22.66 10.35 21.84
N VAL A 177 -23.50 9.44 21.33
CA VAL A 177 -24.16 8.43 22.16
C VAL A 177 -23.20 7.30 22.50
N SER A 178 -22.51 6.75 21.50
CA SER A 178 -21.48 5.73 21.71
C SER A 178 -20.63 5.49 20.46
N VAL A 179 -19.77 4.46 20.51
CA VAL A 179 -18.93 4.04 19.39
C VAL A 179 -19.09 2.54 19.16
N LEU A 180 -19.63 2.17 18.01
CA LEU A 180 -19.77 0.78 17.58
C LEU A 180 -18.41 0.28 17.03
N THR A 181 -18.04 -0.94 17.37
CA THR A 181 -16.79 -1.56 16.90
C THR A 181 -17.09 -2.90 16.26
N GLN A 182 -16.21 -3.34 15.35
CA GLN A 182 -16.35 -4.65 14.68
C GLN A 182 -16.42 -5.80 15.70
N TYR A 183 -15.60 -5.74 16.76
CA TYR A 183 -15.63 -6.73 17.85
C TYR A 183 -16.99 -6.77 18.56
N ARG A 184 -17.54 -5.61 18.94
CA ARG A 184 -18.84 -5.57 19.63
C ARG A 184 -19.95 -6.09 18.74
N LEU A 185 -19.95 -5.73 17.46
CA LEU A 185 -20.94 -6.20 16.50
C LEU A 185 -20.85 -7.72 16.28
N LEU A 186 -19.67 -8.27 16.04
CA LEU A 186 -19.49 -9.72 15.89
C LEU A 186 -19.83 -10.48 17.18
N LYS A 187 -19.48 -9.93 18.34
CA LYS A 187 -19.87 -10.50 19.63
C LYS A 187 -21.38 -10.45 19.84
N PHE A 188 -22.04 -9.35 19.46
CA PHE A 188 -23.49 -9.23 19.48
C PHE A 188 -24.15 -10.30 18.61
N ILE A 189 -23.66 -10.52 17.40
CA ILE A 189 -24.13 -11.59 16.51
C ILE A 189 -23.95 -12.97 17.17
N ALA A 190 -22.75 -13.25 17.71
CA ALA A 190 -22.45 -14.55 18.34
C ALA A 190 -23.28 -14.82 19.61
N LEU A 191 -23.73 -13.77 20.31
CA LEU A 191 -24.59 -13.88 21.48
C LEU A 191 -26.07 -14.07 21.09
N ASN A 192 -26.54 -13.38 20.06
CA ASN A 192 -27.96 -13.32 19.70
C ASN A 192 -28.39 -14.33 18.61
N CYS A 193 -27.44 -14.95 17.90
CA CYS A 193 -27.74 -15.93 16.84
C CYS A 193 -27.10 -17.31 17.10
N PRO A 194 -27.25 -17.93 18.29
CA PRO A 194 -26.53 -19.17 18.61
C PRO A 194 -26.88 -20.33 17.67
N SER A 195 -28.15 -20.47 17.27
CA SER A 195 -28.62 -21.51 16.34
C SER A 195 -28.05 -21.35 14.94
N GLU A 196 -27.89 -20.12 14.46
CA GLU A 196 -27.35 -19.81 13.14
C GLU A 196 -25.83 -19.98 13.15
N ILE A 197 -25.14 -19.55 14.22
CA ILE A 197 -23.70 -19.78 14.37
C ILE A 197 -23.37 -21.29 14.31
N GLN A 198 -24.19 -22.15 14.93
CA GLN A 198 -24.04 -23.61 14.81
C GLN A 198 -24.19 -24.12 13.38
N GLN A 199 -24.71 -23.37 12.43
CA GLN A 199 -24.84 -23.81 11.04
C GLN A 199 -23.69 -23.32 10.14
N LEU A 200 -22.82 -22.43 10.65
CA LEU A 200 -21.67 -21.86 9.93
C LEU A 200 -20.48 -22.85 9.80
N HIS A 201 -20.73 -24.01 9.24
CA HIS A 201 -19.82 -25.18 9.24
C HIS A 201 -18.70 -25.16 8.19
N LEU A 202 -18.72 -24.23 7.23
CA LEU A 202 -17.72 -24.16 6.16
C LEU A 202 -16.38 -23.62 6.69
N SER A 203 -15.28 -24.16 6.15
CA SER A 203 -13.93 -23.76 6.55
C SER A 203 -13.56 -22.37 6.06
N LEU A 204 -12.75 -21.65 6.83
CA LEU A 204 -12.32 -20.28 6.55
C LEU A 204 -11.62 -20.18 5.19
N ARG A 205 -10.82 -21.19 4.81
CA ARG A 205 -10.18 -21.27 3.48
C ARG A 205 -11.19 -21.43 2.35
N LYS A 206 -12.21 -22.29 2.51
CA LYS A 206 -13.27 -22.47 1.51
C LYS A 206 -14.07 -21.19 1.31
N LEU A 207 -14.30 -20.46 2.38
CA LEU A 207 -14.99 -19.18 2.37
C LEU A 207 -14.12 -18.02 1.87
N LYS A 208 -12.81 -18.23 1.71
CA LYS A 208 -11.82 -17.20 1.37
C LYS A 208 -11.86 -16.01 2.34
N ILE A 209 -12.07 -16.29 3.63
CA ILE A 209 -12.06 -15.28 4.68
C ILE A 209 -10.63 -15.10 5.16
N GLY A 210 -10.15 -13.85 5.10
CA GLY A 210 -8.79 -13.46 5.47
C GLY A 210 -7.85 -13.32 4.28
N THR A 211 -6.62 -12.92 4.59
CA THR A 211 -5.53 -12.78 3.64
C THR A 211 -4.59 -13.97 3.79
N TYR A 212 -4.34 -14.70 2.69
CA TYR A 212 -3.45 -15.86 2.67
C TYR A 212 -2.19 -15.57 1.87
N VAL A 213 -1.11 -16.26 2.23
CA VAL A 213 0.15 -16.22 1.48
C VAL A 213 -0.08 -16.66 0.04
N SER A 214 0.50 -15.92 -0.89
CA SER A 214 0.46 -16.12 -2.34
C SER A 214 1.88 -16.18 -2.89
N SER A 215 2.12 -17.12 -3.81
CA SER A 215 3.42 -17.32 -4.45
C SER A 215 3.70 -16.22 -5.49
N SER A 216 4.08 -15.01 -5.05
CA SER A 216 4.29 -13.86 -5.93
C SER A 216 5.76 -13.48 -6.17
N GLY A 217 6.72 -14.19 -5.58
CA GLY A 217 8.16 -13.97 -5.77
C GLY A 217 8.74 -12.70 -5.11
N ILE A 218 7.89 -11.83 -4.53
CA ILE A 218 8.30 -10.58 -3.85
C ILE A 218 8.79 -10.87 -2.42
N SER A 219 8.05 -11.68 -1.67
CA SER A 219 8.49 -12.23 -0.40
C SER A 219 7.82 -13.60 -0.17
N PRO A 220 8.40 -14.49 0.65
CA PRO A 220 7.84 -15.83 0.89
C PRO A 220 6.44 -15.81 1.51
N PHE A 221 6.04 -14.69 2.14
CA PHE A 221 4.79 -14.53 2.86
C PHE A 221 3.87 -13.45 2.26
N HIS A 222 4.18 -12.95 1.06
CA HIS A 222 3.37 -11.94 0.39
C HIS A 222 1.91 -12.40 0.23
N PRO A 223 0.90 -11.53 0.38
CA PRO A 223 0.97 -10.08 0.64
C PRO A 223 1.09 -9.71 2.12
N ILE A 224 1.27 -10.68 3.01
CA ILE A 224 1.29 -10.46 4.46
C ILE A 224 2.64 -9.84 4.83
N ALA A 225 2.58 -8.68 5.46
CA ALA A 225 3.74 -8.07 6.10
C ALA A 225 4.15 -8.92 7.30
N THR A 226 5.44 -9.23 7.41
CA THR A 226 6.02 -10.01 8.49
C THR A 226 7.25 -9.31 9.02
N ALA A 227 7.59 -9.59 10.28
CA ALA A 227 8.80 -9.09 10.93
C ALA A 227 9.46 -10.21 11.74
N THR A 228 10.66 -9.98 12.25
CA THR A 228 11.38 -10.89 13.14
C THR A 228 11.53 -10.24 14.51
N LEU A 229 11.96 -11.00 15.51
CA LEU A 229 12.26 -10.48 16.85
C LEU A 229 13.35 -9.39 16.85
N ASN A 230 14.22 -9.39 15.84
CA ASN A 230 15.32 -8.42 15.68
C ASN A 230 14.93 -7.21 14.84
N THR A 231 13.73 -7.20 14.25
CA THR A 231 13.26 -6.06 13.45
C THR A 231 13.09 -4.85 14.39
N PRO A 232 13.59 -3.65 14.02
CA PRO A 232 13.33 -2.42 14.76
C PRO A 232 11.82 -2.15 14.86
N VAL A 233 11.35 -1.68 16.01
CA VAL A 233 9.94 -1.32 16.18
C VAL A 233 9.51 -0.24 15.21
N PHE A 234 10.39 0.72 14.89
CA PHE A 234 10.11 1.76 13.91
C PHE A 234 9.65 1.19 12.56
N ASP A 235 10.31 0.15 12.05
CA ASP A 235 9.96 -0.47 10.77
C ASP A 235 8.55 -1.08 10.82
N VAL A 236 8.21 -1.74 11.93
CA VAL A 236 6.87 -2.32 12.13
C VAL A 236 5.80 -1.22 12.25
N VAL A 237 6.12 -0.12 12.94
CA VAL A 237 5.26 1.07 13.02
C VAL A 237 5.04 1.68 11.63
N HIS A 238 6.06 1.70 10.78
CA HIS A 238 5.95 2.13 9.39
C HIS A 238 5.00 1.22 8.60
N MET A 239 5.11 -0.09 8.76
CA MET A 239 4.21 -1.06 8.11
C MET A 239 2.74 -0.83 8.49
N PHE A 240 2.43 -0.45 9.74
CA PHE A 240 1.05 -0.18 10.17
C PHE A 240 0.38 0.93 9.35
N SER A 241 1.10 2.03 9.12
CA SER A 241 0.59 3.16 8.35
C SER A 241 0.60 2.86 6.84
N GLU A 242 1.74 2.44 6.29
CA GLU A 242 1.92 2.20 4.84
C GLU A 242 0.93 1.18 4.29
N ARG A 243 0.70 0.10 5.04
CA ARG A 243 -0.19 -1.00 4.61
C ARG A 243 -1.58 -0.91 5.21
N SER A 244 -1.87 0.13 6.00
CA SER A 244 -3.14 0.29 6.73
C SER A 244 -3.51 -0.94 7.59
N ILE A 245 -2.51 -1.63 8.15
CA ILE A 245 -2.69 -2.83 8.98
C ILE A 245 -2.58 -2.51 10.47
N SER A 246 -3.10 -3.40 11.31
CA SER A 246 -3.11 -3.21 12.78
C SER A 246 -2.26 -4.20 13.57
N ALA A 247 -1.62 -5.14 12.87
CA ALA A 247 -0.68 -6.09 13.43
C ALA A 247 0.22 -6.67 12.33
N VAL A 248 1.41 -7.12 12.76
CA VAL A 248 2.41 -7.79 11.94
C VAL A 248 2.81 -9.08 12.64
N PRO A 249 2.60 -10.27 12.05
CA PRO A 249 3.12 -11.52 12.58
C PRO A 249 4.64 -11.50 12.70
N ILE A 250 5.14 -12.01 13.83
CA ILE A 250 6.57 -12.17 14.10
C ILE A 250 6.95 -13.62 13.85
N ILE A 251 7.87 -13.83 12.91
CA ILE A 251 8.28 -15.16 12.46
C ILE A 251 9.77 -15.40 12.73
N ASP A 252 10.14 -16.67 12.85
CA ASP A 252 11.54 -17.11 12.86
C ASP A 252 12.07 -17.38 11.43
N GLU A 253 13.31 -17.87 11.34
CA GLU A 253 13.99 -18.20 10.09
C GLU A 253 13.28 -19.31 9.28
N ASP A 254 12.54 -20.19 9.97
CA ASP A 254 11.78 -21.26 9.36
C ASP A 254 10.38 -20.84 8.91
N GLY A 255 9.98 -19.60 9.22
CA GLY A 255 8.65 -19.06 8.94
C GLY A 255 7.59 -19.43 9.97
N ILE A 256 7.99 -20.00 11.11
CA ILE A 256 7.10 -20.34 12.22
C ILE A 256 6.69 -19.07 12.93
N VAL A 257 5.40 -18.95 13.23
CA VAL A 257 4.86 -17.80 13.96
C VAL A 257 5.27 -17.92 15.43
N VAL A 258 6.05 -16.94 15.90
CA VAL A 258 6.56 -16.87 17.27
C VAL A 258 5.73 -15.92 18.13
N ASP A 259 5.37 -14.77 17.57
CA ASP A 259 4.52 -13.77 18.21
C ASP A 259 3.83 -12.90 17.12
N MET A 260 3.25 -11.78 17.50
CA MET A 260 2.63 -10.82 16.61
C MET A 260 2.74 -9.45 17.28
N TYR A 261 3.27 -8.44 16.59
CA TYR A 261 3.32 -7.07 17.11
C TYR A 261 2.09 -6.30 16.65
N GLU A 262 1.38 -5.66 17.56
CA GLU A 262 0.11 -4.99 17.33
C GLU A 262 0.22 -3.48 17.50
N THR A 263 -0.69 -2.71 16.89
CA THR A 263 -0.71 -1.26 17.10
C THR A 263 -0.86 -0.91 18.58
N VAL A 264 -1.63 -1.69 19.35
CA VAL A 264 -1.80 -1.47 20.80
C VAL A 264 -0.51 -1.61 21.61
N ASP A 265 0.52 -2.29 21.10
CA ASP A 265 1.84 -2.35 21.76
C ASP A 265 2.57 -1.01 21.70
N VAL A 266 2.32 -0.22 20.65
CA VAL A 266 2.83 1.16 20.54
C VAL A 266 2.31 2.02 21.70
N MET A 267 1.07 1.82 22.14
CA MET A 267 0.53 2.52 23.32
C MET A 267 1.28 2.15 24.60
N THR A 268 1.81 0.94 24.70
CA THR A 268 2.62 0.51 25.85
C THR A 268 3.98 1.20 25.84
N LEU A 269 4.63 1.33 24.68
CA LEU A 269 5.87 2.08 24.55
C LEU A 269 5.70 3.56 24.87
N VAL A 270 4.59 4.14 24.41
CA VAL A 270 4.21 5.52 24.72
C VAL A 270 3.98 5.70 26.23
N ARG A 271 3.26 4.78 26.88
CA ARG A 271 3.02 4.78 28.33
C ARG A 271 4.32 4.80 29.14
N LEU A 272 5.31 4.03 28.71
CA LEU A 272 6.57 3.87 29.43
C LEU A 272 7.54 5.03 29.15
N GLY A 273 7.18 5.99 28.28
CA GLY A 273 8.07 7.07 27.87
C GLY A 273 9.21 6.59 26.95
N VAL A 274 9.15 5.34 26.46
CA VAL A 274 10.20 4.67 25.66
C VAL A 274 9.92 4.80 24.16
N TYR A 275 8.87 5.51 23.76
CA TYR A 275 8.63 5.91 22.37
C TYR A 275 9.77 6.78 21.76
N GLN A 276 10.74 7.16 22.58
CA GLN A 276 11.96 7.88 22.21
C GLN A 276 13.07 6.94 21.71
N ASN A 277 12.99 5.63 22.00
CA ASN A 277 13.94 4.61 21.55
C ASN A 277 13.28 3.68 20.51
N LEU A 278 12.71 4.20 19.42
CA LEU A 278 12.07 3.34 18.41
C LEU A 278 13.05 2.42 17.64
N ASP A 279 14.34 2.62 17.87
CA ASP A 279 15.43 1.72 17.48
C ASP A 279 15.42 0.39 18.26
N LEU A 280 14.65 0.31 19.35
CA LEU A 280 14.48 -0.94 20.10
C LEU A 280 13.88 -2.02 19.19
N THR A 281 14.38 -3.23 19.38
CA THR A 281 13.91 -4.40 18.63
C THR A 281 12.52 -4.81 19.10
N VAL A 282 11.77 -5.48 18.22
CA VAL A 282 10.47 -6.09 18.59
C VAL A 282 10.61 -6.97 19.83
N SER A 283 11.70 -7.73 19.98
CA SER A 283 11.97 -8.54 21.18
C SER A 283 11.97 -7.72 22.46
N GLU A 284 12.64 -6.57 22.47
CA GLU A 284 12.72 -5.69 23.64
C GLU A 284 11.37 -5.04 23.93
N ALA A 285 10.64 -4.63 22.89
CA ALA A 285 9.30 -4.08 23.02
C ALA A 285 8.33 -5.07 23.68
N LEU A 286 8.34 -6.32 23.21
CA LEU A 286 7.43 -7.36 23.67
C LEU A 286 7.63 -7.73 25.13
N LYS A 287 8.85 -7.57 25.68
CA LYS A 287 9.12 -7.76 27.12
C LYS A 287 8.37 -6.77 28.01
N THR A 288 7.92 -5.64 27.45
CA THR A 288 7.16 -4.63 28.18
C THR A 288 5.64 -4.85 28.18
N ARG A 289 5.15 -5.87 27.46
CA ARG A 289 3.72 -6.22 27.44
C ARG A 289 3.22 -6.55 28.84
N SER A 290 1.94 -6.26 29.06
CA SER A 290 1.26 -6.71 30.28
C SER A 290 1.32 -8.23 30.37
N PRO A 291 1.54 -8.81 31.57
CA PRO A 291 1.40 -10.25 31.78
C PRO A 291 -0.02 -10.75 31.48
N ASP A 292 -1.02 -9.86 31.44
CA ASP A 292 -2.40 -10.18 31.07
C ASP A 292 -2.60 -10.37 29.55
N PHE A 293 -1.55 -10.21 28.74
CA PHE A 293 -1.62 -10.47 27.31
C PHE A 293 -1.95 -11.94 27.06
N LEU A 294 -3.11 -12.19 26.43
CA LEU A 294 -3.68 -13.53 26.27
C LEU A 294 -2.96 -14.42 25.24
N GLY A 295 -1.87 -13.93 24.65
CA GLY A 295 -1.13 -14.59 23.60
C GLY A 295 -1.73 -14.37 22.20
N VAL A 296 -0.95 -14.74 21.20
CA VAL A 296 -1.40 -14.74 19.79
C VAL A 296 -2.41 -15.86 19.60
N VAL A 297 -3.57 -15.50 19.03
CA VAL A 297 -4.59 -16.48 18.68
C VAL A 297 -4.27 -17.03 17.29
N ILE A 298 -4.08 -18.35 17.22
CA ILE A 298 -3.84 -19.07 15.98
C ILE A 298 -5.06 -19.91 15.59
N CYS A 299 -5.20 -20.16 14.29
CA CYS A 299 -6.15 -21.12 13.73
C CYS A 299 -5.51 -21.86 12.55
N THR A 300 -6.13 -22.94 12.10
CA THR A 300 -5.76 -23.61 10.85
C THR A 300 -6.69 -23.20 9.72
N ALA A 301 -6.27 -23.42 8.48
CA ALA A 301 -7.09 -23.14 7.30
C ALA A 301 -8.38 -24.01 7.23
N SER A 302 -8.42 -25.12 7.97
CA SER A 302 -9.54 -26.05 8.10
C SER A 302 -10.56 -25.64 9.16
N ASP A 303 -10.22 -24.71 10.08
CA ASP A 303 -11.16 -24.21 11.08
C ASP A 303 -12.40 -23.60 10.41
N SER A 304 -13.56 -23.77 11.06
CA SER A 304 -14.85 -23.30 10.56
C SER A 304 -15.20 -21.89 11.04
N LEU A 305 -16.05 -21.19 10.30
CA LEU A 305 -16.58 -19.89 10.74
C LEU A 305 -17.35 -20.00 12.06
N ARG A 306 -18.03 -21.13 12.33
CA ARG A 306 -18.63 -21.44 13.63
C ARG A 306 -17.60 -21.34 14.76
N THR A 307 -16.48 -22.06 14.63
CA THR A 307 -15.42 -22.10 15.65
C THR A 307 -14.90 -20.70 15.94
N LEU A 308 -14.67 -19.91 14.89
CA LEU A 308 -14.22 -18.53 15.00
C LEU A 308 -15.25 -17.65 15.74
N MET A 309 -16.53 -17.73 15.39
CA MET A 309 -17.59 -16.94 16.03
C MET A 309 -17.80 -17.32 17.51
N GLU A 310 -17.67 -18.62 17.84
CA GLU A 310 -17.68 -19.08 19.23
C GLU A 310 -16.47 -18.57 20.03
N LEU A 311 -15.31 -18.45 19.39
CA LEU A 311 -14.13 -17.87 20.01
C LEU A 311 -14.34 -16.38 20.32
N ILE A 312 -14.87 -15.59 19.37
CA ILE A 312 -15.19 -14.17 19.56
C ILE A 312 -16.19 -13.97 20.70
N LYS A 313 -17.18 -14.88 20.83
CA LYS A 313 -18.14 -14.86 21.94
C LYS A 313 -17.46 -14.95 23.30
N LYS A 314 -16.46 -15.83 23.42
CA LYS A 314 -15.79 -16.17 24.70
C LYS A 314 -14.60 -15.28 25.02
N ARG A 315 -13.83 -14.85 24.01
CA ARG A 315 -12.56 -14.13 24.17
C ARG A 315 -12.54 -12.86 23.33
N ARG A 316 -11.79 -11.86 23.80
CA ARG A 316 -11.60 -10.61 23.05
C ARG A 316 -10.46 -10.80 22.05
N VAL A 317 -10.82 -11.24 20.85
CA VAL A 317 -9.89 -11.48 19.73
C VAL A 317 -10.15 -10.46 18.65
N HIS A 318 -9.09 -9.83 18.13
CA HIS A 318 -9.17 -8.84 17.03
C HIS A 318 -8.62 -9.39 15.71
N ARG A 319 -7.87 -10.47 15.77
CA ARG A 319 -7.25 -11.14 14.62
C ARG A 319 -6.81 -12.55 14.98
N LEU A 320 -6.75 -13.42 13.99
CA LEU A 320 -6.26 -14.79 14.10
C LEU A 320 -5.17 -15.00 13.06
N VAL A 321 -4.05 -15.59 13.48
CA VAL A 321 -2.99 -15.99 12.56
C VAL A 321 -3.28 -17.39 12.06
N VAL A 322 -3.39 -17.56 10.75
CA VAL A 322 -3.60 -18.87 10.13
C VAL A 322 -2.25 -19.53 9.97
N VAL A 323 -2.08 -20.72 10.51
CA VAL A 323 -0.82 -21.49 10.45
C VAL A 323 -1.02 -22.86 9.80
N GLU A 324 0.06 -23.42 9.27
CA GLU A 324 0.12 -24.79 8.78
C GLU A 324 -0.21 -25.75 9.93
N GLY A 325 -1.23 -26.59 9.71
CA GLY A 325 -1.68 -27.59 10.65
C GLY A 325 -1.10 -28.97 10.34
N GLU A 326 -1.74 -30.01 10.87
CA GLU A 326 -1.32 -31.40 10.67
C GLU A 326 -1.48 -31.87 9.21
N GLU A 327 -2.45 -31.33 8.47
CA GLU A 327 -2.66 -31.70 7.07
C GLU A 327 -1.53 -31.19 6.18
N GLU A 328 -1.11 -29.94 6.38
CA GLU A 328 0.02 -29.35 5.67
C GLU A 328 1.35 -29.98 6.08
N GLU A 329 1.54 -30.30 7.36
CA GLU A 329 2.72 -31.03 7.85
C GLU A 329 2.87 -32.39 7.13
N LYS A 330 1.77 -33.15 6.98
CA LYS A 330 1.76 -34.42 6.22
C LYS A 330 2.08 -34.24 4.73
N ALA A 331 1.85 -33.05 4.18
CA ALA A 331 2.18 -32.71 2.80
C ALA A 331 3.61 -32.15 2.63
N GLY A 332 4.44 -32.20 3.67
CA GLY A 332 5.82 -31.70 3.67
C GLY A 332 5.97 -30.25 4.14
N GLY A 333 4.90 -29.65 4.68
CA GLY A 333 4.93 -28.35 5.37
C GLY A 333 5.57 -28.41 6.76
N LYS A 334 5.67 -27.26 7.42
CA LYS A 334 6.17 -27.12 8.79
C LYS A 334 5.04 -26.65 9.70
N LYS A 335 4.66 -27.47 10.68
CA LYS A 335 3.62 -27.11 11.66
C LYS A 335 3.92 -25.76 12.32
N GLY A 336 2.93 -24.87 12.33
CA GLY A 336 3.07 -23.52 12.90
C GLY A 336 3.61 -22.47 11.93
N ARG A 337 3.97 -22.86 10.69
CA ARG A 337 4.39 -21.91 9.65
C ARG A 337 3.23 -21.01 9.24
N LEU A 338 3.54 -19.73 9.00
CA LEU A 338 2.53 -18.74 8.60
C LEU A 338 1.87 -19.09 7.25
N LEU A 339 0.53 -19.20 7.24
CA LEU A 339 -0.29 -19.36 6.03
C LEU A 339 -1.15 -18.14 5.71
N GLY A 340 -1.55 -17.39 6.73
CA GLY A 340 -2.58 -16.37 6.57
C GLY A 340 -2.79 -15.52 7.81
N ILE A 341 -3.63 -14.50 7.67
CA ILE A 341 -4.15 -13.70 8.76
C ILE A 341 -5.63 -13.39 8.51
N ILE A 342 -6.44 -13.51 9.54
CA ILE A 342 -7.88 -13.21 9.50
C ILE A 342 -8.16 -12.08 10.48
N THR A 343 -8.74 -11.00 9.99
CA THR A 343 -9.17 -9.86 10.81
C THR A 343 -10.67 -9.89 11.07
N LEU A 344 -11.13 -9.12 12.07
CA LEU A 344 -12.57 -8.94 12.29
C LEU A 344 -13.26 -8.27 11.10
N SER A 345 -12.57 -7.42 10.34
CA SER A 345 -13.10 -6.85 9.10
C SER A 345 -13.45 -7.95 8.09
N ASP A 346 -12.57 -8.93 7.91
CA ASP A 346 -12.78 -10.03 6.94
C ASP A 346 -13.99 -10.88 7.30
N VAL A 347 -14.10 -11.20 8.59
CA VAL A 347 -15.23 -11.96 9.14
C VAL A 347 -16.52 -11.17 9.01
N LEU A 348 -16.51 -9.90 9.42
CA LEU A 348 -17.70 -9.05 9.39
C LEU A 348 -18.19 -8.86 7.96
N ARG A 349 -17.30 -8.55 7.01
CA ARG A 349 -17.61 -8.39 5.58
C ARG A 349 -18.37 -9.60 5.03
N TYR A 350 -17.87 -10.80 5.32
CA TYR A 350 -18.52 -12.04 4.92
C TYR A 350 -19.90 -12.21 5.59
N VAL A 351 -19.99 -12.02 6.91
CA VAL A 351 -21.22 -12.21 7.68
C VAL A 351 -22.34 -11.27 7.24
N ILE A 352 -22.05 -9.98 7.04
CA ILE A 352 -23.07 -8.99 6.66
C ILE A 352 -23.44 -9.06 5.18
N GLY A 353 -22.71 -9.85 4.39
CA GLY A 353 -22.94 -9.97 2.95
C GLY A 353 -22.59 -8.69 2.20
N ASP A 354 -21.71 -7.89 2.79
CA ASP A 354 -21.06 -6.75 2.16
C ASP A 354 -19.95 -7.29 1.27
N HIS A 355 -20.38 -8.07 0.29
CA HIS A 355 -19.58 -8.35 -0.88
C HIS A 355 -19.62 -7.08 -1.72
N ASP A 356 -18.91 -6.03 -1.27
CA ASP A 356 -18.09 -5.32 -2.24
C ASP A 356 -17.32 -6.42 -2.95
N ILE A 357 -17.58 -6.58 -4.25
CA ILE A 357 -16.99 -7.63 -5.06
C ILE A 357 -15.53 -7.23 -5.33
N GLY A 358 -14.74 -7.00 -4.27
CA GLY A 358 -13.48 -6.30 -4.32
C GLY A 358 -13.64 -4.88 -4.87
N GLU A 359 -13.01 -3.93 -4.20
CA GLU A 359 -12.29 -2.95 -5.02
C GLU A 359 -11.22 -3.78 -5.74
N VAL A 360 -11.42 -4.01 -7.04
CA VAL A 360 -10.44 -4.76 -7.84
C VAL A 360 -9.64 -3.73 -8.62
N SER A 361 -8.35 -3.67 -8.30
CA SER A 361 -7.40 -2.83 -8.99
C SER A 361 -6.64 -3.68 -10.01
N TYR A 362 -6.70 -3.29 -11.27
CA TYR A 362 -5.93 -3.90 -12.35
C TYR A 362 -4.87 -2.90 -12.82
N THR A 363 -3.61 -3.30 -12.74
CA THR A 363 -2.50 -2.45 -13.19
C THR A 363 -1.78 -3.08 -14.36
N LYS A 364 -1.57 -2.29 -15.42
CA LYS A 364 -0.81 -2.69 -16.61
C LYS A 364 0.20 -1.62 -16.98
N VAL A 365 1.44 -2.02 -17.25
CA VAL A 365 2.44 -1.15 -17.87
C VAL A 365 2.35 -1.30 -19.38
N ILE A 366 2.12 -0.19 -20.08
CA ILE A 366 1.99 -0.10 -21.53
C ILE A 366 3.23 0.60 -22.07
N ASN A 367 3.88 0.00 -23.08
CA ASN A 367 5.03 0.60 -23.77
C ASN A 367 4.59 1.68 -24.77
N ALA A 368 3.93 2.72 -24.27
CA ALA A 368 3.50 3.90 -25.01
C ALA A 368 3.60 5.16 -24.12
N PRO A 369 3.79 6.34 -24.71
CA PRO A 369 3.83 7.60 -23.97
C PRO A 369 2.50 7.93 -23.31
N LEU A 370 2.56 8.64 -22.16
CA LEU A 370 1.39 8.98 -21.35
C LEU A 370 0.30 9.68 -22.17
N GLN A 371 0.68 10.58 -23.09
CA GLN A 371 -0.28 11.29 -23.91
C GLN A 371 -1.02 10.40 -24.91
N ALA A 372 -0.40 9.34 -25.42
CA ALA A 372 -1.09 8.39 -26.30
C ALA A 372 -2.10 7.54 -25.50
N VAL A 373 -1.73 7.18 -24.27
CA VAL A 373 -2.61 6.47 -23.34
C VAL A 373 -3.80 7.34 -22.91
N LEU A 374 -3.54 8.57 -22.44
CA LEU A 374 -4.57 9.54 -22.07
C LEU A 374 -5.48 9.87 -23.25
N GLY A 375 -4.93 9.94 -24.47
CA GLY A 375 -5.72 10.14 -25.69
C GLY A 375 -6.81 9.08 -25.88
N ILE A 376 -6.53 7.80 -25.57
CA ILE A 376 -7.55 6.74 -25.61
C ILE A 376 -8.45 6.78 -24.37
N LEU A 377 -7.91 7.03 -23.17
CA LEU A 377 -8.73 7.11 -21.94
C LEU A 377 -9.73 8.27 -21.98
N HIS A 378 -9.39 9.38 -22.63
CA HIS A 378 -10.26 10.55 -22.82
C HIS A 378 -11.17 10.44 -24.04
N ASP A 379 -11.09 9.35 -24.80
CA ASP A 379 -11.98 8.98 -25.89
C ASP A 379 -12.79 7.71 -25.52
N PRO A 380 -13.91 7.86 -24.78
CA PRO A 380 -14.64 6.71 -24.27
C PRO A 380 -15.11 5.71 -25.33
N PRO A 381 -15.58 6.13 -26.52
CA PRO A 381 -15.83 5.20 -27.62
C PRO A 381 -14.60 4.36 -28.01
N ALA A 382 -13.41 4.95 -28.07
CA ALA A 382 -12.18 4.24 -28.39
C ALA A 382 -11.75 3.26 -27.29
N LEU A 383 -11.88 3.64 -26.01
CA LEU A 383 -11.59 2.77 -24.87
C LEU A 383 -12.61 1.62 -24.76
N MET A 384 -13.91 1.93 -24.80
CA MET A 384 -14.98 0.93 -24.70
C MET A 384 -15.00 -0.05 -25.85
N GLY A 385 -14.63 0.40 -27.06
CA GLY A 385 -14.49 -0.48 -28.22
C GLY A 385 -13.40 -1.55 -28.06
N LEU A 386 -12.50 -1.42 -27.08
CA LEU A 386 -11.53 -2.47 -26.76
C LEU A 386 -12.14 -3.60 -25.94
N SER A 387 -13.22 -3.35 -25.21
CA SER A 387 -13.85 -4.35 -24.36
C SER A 387 -14.35 -5.55 -25.15
N PRO A 388 -14.10 -6.80 -24.71
CA PRO A 388 -14.58 -8.00 -25.39
C PRO A 388 -16.10 -8.20 -25.28
N VAL A 389 -16.76 -7.49 -24.37
CA VAL A 389 -18.20 -7.64 -24.10
C VAL A 389 -19.04 -6.54 -24.74
N ILE A 390 -18.47 -5.35 -24.98
CA ILE A 390 -19.17 -4.22 -25.58
C ILE A 390 -19.29 -4.45 -27.10
N ILE A 391 -20.52 -4.40 -27.61
CA ILE A 391 -20.84 -4.57 -29.04
C ILE A 391 -21.30 -3.27 -29.71
N GLU A 392 -21.76 -2.30 -28.93
CA GLU A 392 -22.21 -0.99 -29.43
C GLU A 392 -21.96 0.07 -28.34
N VAL A 393 -21.41 1.21 -28.73
CA VAL A 393 -21.25 2.40 -27.88
C VAL A 393 -21.55 3.65 -28.70
N SER A 394 -22.32 4.57 -28.15
CA SER A 394 -22.61 5.87 -28.76
C SER A 394 -22.55 6.99 -27.72
N VAL A 395 -22.56 8.24 -28.19
CA VAL A 395 -22.69 9.43 -27.33
C VAL A 395 -24.16 9.84 -27.31
N ASP A 396 -24.71 10.14 -26.13
CA ASP A 396 -26.07 10.66 -26.05
C ASP A 396 -26.10 12.08 -26.67
N PRO A 397 -26.95 12.34 -27.69
CA PRO A 397 -27.00 13.64 -28.35
C PRO A 397 -27.49 14.78 -27.44
N LYS A 398 -27.99 14.48 -26.24
CA LYS A 398 -28.47 15.47 -25.26
C LYS A 398 -27.50 15.72 -24.11
N ASP A 399 -26.53 14.83 -23.89
CA ASP A 399 -25.62 14.87 -22.75
C ASP A 399 -24.29 14.17 -23.09
N GLU A 400 -23.25 14.95 -23.36
CA GLU A 400 -21.93 14.46 -23.78
C GLU A 400 -21.21 13.63 -22.71
N THR A 401 -21.73 13.61 -21.47
CA THR A 401 -21.20 12.76 -20.39
C THR A 401 -21.86 11.39 -20.35
N LYS A 402 -22.95 11.17 -21.10
CA LYS A 402 -23.71 9.91 -21.12
C LYS A 402 -23.46 9.12 -22.39
N TYR A 403 -23.20 7.83 -22.21
CA TYR A 403 -22.85 6.90 -23.26
C TYR A 403 -23.81 5.71 -23.22
N PRO A 404 -24.77 5.61 -24.16
CA PRO A 404 -25.54 4.39 -24.36
C PRO A 404 -24.63 3.26 -24.83
N ILE A 405 -24.65 2.14 -24.13
CA ILE A 405 -23.80 0.96 -24.36
C ILE A 405 -24.68 -0.27 -24.54
N ALA A 406 -24.28 -1.18 -25.44
CA ALA A 406 -24.82 -2.52 -25.55
C ALA A 406 -23.72 -3.57 -25.38
N ASP A 407 -23.96 -4.54 -24.50
CA ASP A 407 -23.07 -5.68 -24.25
C ASP A 407 -23.63 -6.98 -24.82
N SER A 408 -22.76 -7.94 -25.10
CA SER A 408 -23.10 -9.33 -25.44
C SER A 408 -22.44 -10.30 -24.45
N LEU A 409 -23.19 -10.73 -23.44
CA LEU A 409 -22.73 -11.63 -22.39
C LEU A 409 -23.02 -13.09 -22.72
N VAL A 410 -22.10 -14.01 -22.41
CA VAL A 410 -22.27 -15.47 -22.61
C VAL A 410 -22.71 -16.13 -21.31
N LEU A 411 -23.99 -16.48 -21.23
CA LEU A 411 -24.59 -17.20 -20.12
C LEU A 411 -24.26 -18.70 -20.15
N ALA A 412 -24.60 -19.39 -19.05
CA ALA A 412 -24.48 -20.85 -18.98
C ALA A 412 -25.13 -21.54 -20.19
N PHE A 413 -24.53 -22.65 -20.65
CA PHE A 413 -24.93 -23.42 -21.83
C PHE A 413 -24.74 -22.70 -23.19
N GLY A 414 -24.01 -21.58 -23.24
CA GLY A 414 -23.59 -20.92 -24.49
C GLY A 414 -24.59 -19.92 -25.06
N TYR A 415 -25.66 -19.60 -24.33
CA TYR A 415 -26.62 -18.58 -24.73
C TYR A 415 -26.02 -17.17 -24.63
N LYS A 416 -26.17 -16.35 -25.68
CA LYS A 416 -25.76 -14.95 -25.68
C LYS A 416 -26.90 -14.04 -25.28
N MET A 417 -26.71 -13.22 -24.25
CA MET A 417 -27.65 -12.19 -23.81
C MET A 417 -27.13 -10.82 -24.22
N LYS A 418 -28.00 -10.02 -24.84
CA LYS A 418 -27.70 -8.60 -25.11
C LYS A 418 -28.26 -7.72 -24.00
N THR A 419 -27.46 -6.83 -23.45
CA THR A 419 -27.88 -5.90 -22.39
C THR A 419 -27.58 -4.48 -22.84
N ARG A 420 -28.54 -3.57 -22.65
CA ARG A 420 -28.35 -2.13 -22.95
C ARG A 420 -28.44 -1.33 -21.66
N TYR A 421 -27.54 -0.37 -21.49
CA TYR A 421 -27.51 0.54 -20.35
C TYR A 421 -26.81 1.85 -20.72
N THR A 422 -26.83 2.81 -19.81
CA THR A 422 -26.13 4.09 -19.97
C THR A 422 -25.01 4.17 -18.93
N ALA A 423 -23.81 4.52 -19.37
CA ALA A 423 -22.73 4.91 -18.48
C ALA A 423 -22.60 6.43 -18.46
N THR A 424 -22.31 6.99 -17.29
CA THR A 424 -21.91 8.38 -17.11
C THR A 424 -20.41 8.43 -16.92
N ILE A 425 -19.72 9.26 -17.72
CA ILE A 425 -18.26 9.32 -17.76
C ILE A 425 -17.80 10.74 -17.47
N THR A 426 -16.80 10.84 -16.61
CA THR A 426 -16.15 12.09 -16.25
C THR A 426 -14.65 11.95 -16.50
N ARG A 427 -14.09 12.80 -17.34
CA ARG A 427 -12.64 12.81 -17.60
C ARG A 427 -11.93 13.47 -16.41
N THR A 428 -10.82 12.90 -15.98
CA THR A 428 -9.92 13.47 -14.98
C THR A 428 -8.59 13.82 -15.64
N GLU A 429 -7.76 14.61 -14.97
CA GLU A 429 -6.45 15.02 -15.49
C GLU A 429 -5.55 13.81 -15.80
N ASP A 430 -5.64 12.78 -14.96
CA ASP A 430 -4.86 11.55 -15.02
C ASP A 430 -5.59 10.36 -15.66
N GLY A 431 -6.82 10.54 -16.17
CA GLY A 431 -7.58 9.45 -16.78
C GLY A 431 -9.08 9.71 -16.85
N MET A 432 -9.89 8.79 -16.33
CA MET A 432 -11.35 8.93 -16.35
C MET A 432 -12.06 8.12 -15.26
N HIS A 433 -13.24 8.59 -14.88
CA HIS A 433 -14.20 7.90 -14.01
C HIS A 433 -15.45 7.54 -14.82
N ALA A 434 -15.96 6.33 -14.65
CA ALA A 434 -17.21 5.88 -15.25
C ALA A 434 -18.12 5.26 -14.18
N GLU A 435 -19.39 5.62 -14.21
CA GLU A 435 -20.44 4.97 -13.43
C GLU A 435 -21.51 4.42 -14.36
N SER A 436 -21.92 3.17 -14.15
CA SER A 436 -22.96 2.56 -14.96
C SER A 436 -23.91 1.73 -14.10
N GLN A 437 -25.16 1.63 -14.59
CA GLN A 437 -26.15 0.72 -14.03
C GLN A 437 -26.66 -0.20 -15.13
N ALA A 438 -26.15 -1.43 -15.13
CA ALA A 438 -26.48 -2.46 -16.11
C ALA A 438 -27.67 -3.32 -15.67
N GLY A 439 -28.04 -4.29 -16.52
CA GLY A 439 -29.11 -5.26 -16.24
C GLY A 439 -28.88 -6.05 -14.94
N MET A 440 -29.95 -6.63 -14.40
CA MET A 440 -29.95 -7.40 -13.14
C MET A 440 -29.57 -6.60 -11.88
N GLY A 441 -29.66 -5.26 -11.93
CA GLY A 441 -29.37 -4.39 -10.79
C GLY A 441 -27.88 -4.21 -10.51
N THR A 442 -27.02 -4.54 -11.48
CA THR A 442 -25.57 -4.38 -11.35
C THR A 442 -25.19 -2.91 -11.51
N ARG A 443 -24.44 -2.37 -10.55
CA ARG A 443 -23.81 -1.05 -10.62
C ARG A 443 -22.31 -1.22 -10.65
N THR A 444 -21.66 -0.49 -11.54
CA THR A 444 -20.20 -0.51 -11.66
C THR A 444 -19.69 0.91 -11.55
N LYS A 445 -18.64 1.10 -10.75
CA LYS A 445 -17.83 2.32 -10.72
C LYS A 445 -16.43 1.94 -11.14
N VAL A 446 -15.90 2.59 -12.17
CA VAL A 446 -14.58 2.31 -12.73
C VAL A 446 -13.78 3.60 -12.75
N ARG A 447 -12.57 3.58 -12.20
CA ARG A 447 -11.62 4.69 -12.29
C ARG A 447 -10.37 4.21 -13.02
N TYR A 448 -10.11 4.77 -14.19
CA TYR A 448 -8.84 4.63 -14.88
C TYR A 448 -7.93 5.78 -14.49
N THR A 449 -6.71 5.48 -14.08
CA THR A 449 -5.61 6.43 -13.88
C THR A 449 -4.41 5.99 -14.71
N ALA A 450 -3.70 6.95 -15.29
CA ALA A 450 -2.51 6.72 -16.09
C ALA A 450 -1.35 7.58 -15.55
N ARG A 451 -0.21 6.95 -15.29
CA ARG A 451 1.01 7.64 -14.83
C ARG A 451 2.22 7.20 -15.63
N ALA A 452 3.05 8.14 -16.04
CA ALA A 452 4.33 7.82 -16.70
C ALA A 452 5.29 7.16 -15.69
N ILE A 453 5.97 6.07 -16.08
CA ILE A 453 6.94 5.37 -15.20
C ILE A 453 8.39 5.62 -15.61
N GLU A 454 8.69 5.70 -16.92
CA GLU A 454 10.04 5.84 -17.48
C GLU A 454 10.06 6.90 -18.60
N GLU A 455 10.82 7.99 -18.46
CA GLU A 455 11.15 9.02 -19.47
C GLU A 455 10.12 9.22 -20.61
N GLY A 456 8.83 9.25 -20.28
CA GLY A 456 7.73 9.37 -21.24
C GLY A 456 7.56 8.23 -22.26
N SER A 457 8.25 7.09 -22.12
CA SER A 457 8.18 5.95 -23.07
C SER A 457 7.27 4.81 -22.61
N LYS A 458 7.02 4.69 -21.30
CA LYS A 458 6.10 3.71 -20.70
C LYS A 458 5.13 4.37 -19.74
N THR A 459 3.91 3.86 -19.72
CA THR A 459 2.81 4.37 -18.91
C THR A 459 2.18 3.24 -18.12
N GLU A 460 2.06 3.42 -16.81
CA GLU A 460 1.21 2.58 -15.97
C GLU A 460 -0.22 3.03 -16.13
N VAL A 461 -1.12 2.10 -16.42
CA VAL A 461 -2.56 2.31 -16.35
C VAL A 461 -3.09 1.45 -15.21
N THR A 462 -3.76 2.09 -14.25
CA THR A 462 -4.44 1.43 -13.14
C THR A 462 -5.93 1.65 -13.29
N GLU A 463 -6.68 0.55 -13.23
CA GLU A 463 -8.13 0.55 -13.23
C GLU A 463 -8.65 0.06 -11.88
N ASP A 464 -9.28 0.94 -11.12
CA ASP A 464 -9.96 0.60 -9.87
C ASP A 464 -11.45 0.42 -10.14
N THR A 465 -11.94 -0.80 -9.99
CA THR A 465 -13.34 -1.15 -10.24
C THR A 465 -14.04 -1.59 -8.96
N THR A 466 -15.17 -0.93 -8.66
CA THR A 466 -16.14 -1.35 -7.64
C THR A 466 -17.39 -1.89 -8.32
N ILE A 467 -17.80 -3.11 -7.96
CA ILE A 467 -19.00 -3.75 -8.53
C ILE A 467 -19.98 -4.04 -7.41
N THR A 468 -21.21 -3.57 -7.56
CA THR A 468 -22.35 -3.95 -6.74
C THR A 468 -23.31 -4.75 -7.61
N SER A 469 -23.68 -5.97 -7.23
CA SER A 469 -24.67 -6.76 -7.97
C SER A 469 -25.54 -7.59 -7.03
N PHE A 470 -26.64 -8.13 -7.57
CA PHE A 470 -27.49 -9.05 -6.83
C PHE A 470 -26.73 -10.36 -6.50
N PHE A 471 -26.76 -10.77 -5.23
CA PHE A 471 -25.87 -11.81 -4.70
C PHE A 471 -25.91 -13.16 -5.45
N LEU A 472 -27.05 -13.58 -6.01
CA LEU A 472 -27.17 -14.83 -6.77
C LEU A 472 -26.37 -14.83 -8.09
N VAL A 473 -26.12 -13.66 -8.67
CA VAL A 473 -25.36 -13.52 -9.91
C VAL A 473 -23.96 -12.95 -9.71
N SER A 474 -23.63 -12.53 -8.49
CA SER A 474 -22.34 -11.92 -8.14
C SER A 474 -21.11 -12.75 -8.57
N PRO A 475 -21.04 -14.08 -8.38
CA PRO A 475 -19.88 -14.86 -8.84
C PRO A 475 -19.70 -14.84 -10.37
N TYR A 476 -20.81 -14.89 -11.10
CA TYR A 476 -20.81 -14.83 -12.57
C TYR A 476 -20.45 -13.43 -13.05
N VAL A 477 -21.08 -12.38 -12.50
CA VAL A 477 -20.78 -10.97 -12.79
C VAL A 477 -19.31 -10.68 -12.55
N LYS A 478 -18.75 -11.09 -11.39
CA LYS A 478 -17.33 -10.96 -11.08
C LYS A 478 -16.45 -11.64 -12.12
N SER A 479 -16.73 -12.91 -12.44
CA SER A 479 -15.93 -13.65 -13.43
C SER A 479 -15.95 -13.01 -14.82
N VAL A 480 -17.08 -12.42 -15.22
CA VAL A 480 -17.23 -11.74 -16.50
C VAL A 480 -16.48 -10.40 -16.49
N VAL A 481 -16.65 -9.60 -15.43
CA VAL A 481 -15.99 -8.30 -15.27
C VAL A 481 -14.48 -8.46 -15.15
N ASP A 482 -13.99 -9.35 -14.28
CA ASP A 482 -12.55 -9.61 -14.12
C ASP A 482 -11.91 -10.01 -15.44
N LYS A 483 -12.57 -10.87 -16.23
CA LYS A 483 -12.06 -11.28 -17.53
C LYS A 483 -12.11 -10.13 -18.54
N ALA A 484 -13.22 -9.42 -18.62
CA ALA A 484 -13.41 -8.35 -19.59
C ALA A 484 -12.48 -7.17 -19.34
N HIS A 485 -12.28 -6.77 -18.10
CA HIS A 485 -11.46 -5.61 -17.72
C HIS A 485 -9.96 -5.90 -17.92
N ASN A 486 -9.47 -7.08 -17.50
CA ASN A 486 -8.11 -7.51 -17.82
C ASN A 486 -7.87 -7.56 -19.34
N GLU A 487 -8.80 -8.14 -20.10
CA GLU A 487 -8.67 -8.23 -21.56
C GLU A 487 -8.74 -6.85 -22.23
N THR A 488 -9.48 -5.90 -21.64
CA THR A 488 -9.54 -4.51 -22.13
C THR A 488 -8.19 -3.81 -21.96
N LEU A 489 -7.54 -3.95 -20.80
CA LEU A 489 -6.18 -3.42 -20.58
C LEU A 489 -5.13 -4.11 -21.46
N ASP A 490 -5.26 -5.42 -21.69
CA ASP A 490 -4.39 -6.15 -22.60
C ASP A 490 -4.55 -5.68 -24.06
N ARG A 491 -5.79 -5.43 -24.51
CA ARG A 491 -6.07 -4.89 -25.85
C ARG A 491 -5.64 -3.43 -25.99
N LEU A 492 -5.77 -2.63 -24.92
CA LEU A 492 -5.24 -1.27 -24.87
C LEU A 492 -3.73 -1.27 -25.03
N ALA A 493 -3.04 -2.13 -24.29
CA ALA A 493 -1.60 -2.32 -24.41
C ALA A 493 -1.24 -2.77 -25.83
N ALA A 494 -1.87 -3.82 -26.35
CA ALA A 494 -1.59 -4.34 -27.69
C ALA A 494 -1.85 -3.29 -28.79
N LYS A 495 -2.90 -2.48 -28.70
CA LYS A 495 -3.20 -1.42 -29.68
C LYS A 495 -2.11 -0.36 -29.68
N LEU A 496 -1.81 0.20 -28.52
CA LEU A 496 -0.83 1.28 -28.38
C LEU A 496 0.60 0.80 -28.65
N GLU A 497 0.95 -0.40 -28.21
CA GLU A 497 2.27 -0.99 -28.47
C GLU A 497 2.43 -1.34 -29.94
N ASN A 498 1.44 -1.93 -30.61
CA ASN A 498 1.56 -2.21 -32.04
C ASN A 498 1.64 -0.93 -32.89
N GLU A 499 0.89 0.12 -32.53
CA GLU A 499 0.99 1.43 -33.19
C GLU A 499 2.37 2.09 -32.94
N TYR A 500 2.92 1.95 -31.72
CA TYR A 500 4.23 2.51 -31.37
C TYR A 500 5.43 1.70 -31.88
N PHE A 501 5.34 0.36 -31.94
CA PHE A 501 6.36 -0.53 -32.50
C PHE A 501 6.33 -0.56 -34.04
N ALA A 502 5.18 -0.30 -34.69
CA ALA A 502 5.12 -0.11 -36.13
C ALA A 502 5.96 1.09 -36.61
N LEU A 503 6.17 2.09 -35.74
CA LEU A 503 7.01 3.26 -35.99
C LEU A 503 8.52 2.99 -35.83
N ARG A 504 8.95 1.79 -35.36
CA ARG A 504 10.36 1.49 -35.00
C ARG A 504 11.00 0.25 -35.64
N ARG A 505 10.47 -0.30 -36.74
CA ARG A 505 11.11 -1.47 -37.39
C ARG A 505 12.42 -1.13 -38.12
N VAL A 506 13.55 -1.58 -37.55
CA VAL A 506 14.75 -2.07 -38.26
C VAL A 506 15.10 -3.45 -37.65
N PRO A 507 15.44 -4.50 -38.42
CA PRO A 507 15.46 -5.88 -37.93
C PRO A 507 16.80 -6.31 -37.32
N GLY A 508 16.76 -7.05 -36.20
CA GLY A 508 17.81 -8.01 -35.84
C GLY A 508 18.19 -8.15 -34.36
N VAL A 509 18.22 -9.42 -33.91
CA VAL A 509 19.03 -10.02 -32.81
C VAL A 509 18.39 -10.16 -31.42
N TYR A 510 18.53 -11.39 -30.88
CA TYR A 510 17.90 -11.96 -29.69
C TYR A 510 18.96 -12.24 -28.58
N ILE A 511 18.66 -11.77 -27.36
CA ILE A 511 18.98 -12.11 -25.93
C ILE A 511 20.19 -13.03 -25.56
N PRO A 512 20.81 -12.85 -24.36
CA PRO A 512 20.35 -13.57 -23.15
C PRO A 512 20.29 -12.76 -21.83
N ARG A 513 19.47 -13.26 -20.88
CA ARG A 513 19.15 -12.72 -19.55
C ARG A 513 20.28 -12.93 -18.53
N THR A 514 20.42 -11.98 -17.58
CA THR A 514 20.94 -12.26 -16.22
C THR A 514 20.13 -11.46 -15.19
N ILE A 515 19.74 -12.10 -14.09
CA ILE A 515 18.93 -11.57 -12.98
C ILE A 515 19.89 -11.15 -11.85
N ILE A 516 19.72 -9.95 -11.29
CA ILE A 516 20.32 -9.53 -10.01
C ILE A 516 19.24 -8.78 -9.20
N TYR A 517 19.08 -9.18 -7.93
CA TYR A 517 18.09 -8.69 -6.96
C TYR A 517 18.34 -7.24 -6.50
N PRO A 518 17.32 -6.40 -6.18
CA PRO A 518 17.56 -5.11 -5.54
C PRO A 518 17.09 -5.04 -4.07
N MET A 519 18.01 -4.55 -3.23
CA MET A 519 17.75 -3.80 -2.01
C MET A 519 17.32 -2.35 -2.32
N SER A 520 16.73 -1.69 -1.31
CA SER A 520 16.46 -0.25 -1.12
C SER A 520 15.26 0.38 -1.83
N LEU A 521 14.09 0.37 -1.18
CA LEU A 521 12.82 0.93 -1.68
C LEU A 521 12.74 2.47 -1.63
N PHE A 522 13.60 3.17 -0.89
CA PHE A 522 13.54 4.64 -0.73
C PHE A 522 14.73 5.40 -1.34
N PHE A 523 15.74 4.64 -1.75
CA PHE A 523 17.02 5.14 -2.23
C PHE A 523 17.19 4.63 -3.66
N ARG A 524 17.15 5.54 -4.63
CA ARG A 524 17.33 5.17 -6.04
C ARG A 524 18.79 5.39 -6.39
N SER A 525 19.42 4.33 -6.89
CA SER A 525 20.73 4.42 -7.53
C SER A 525 20.54 4.88 -8.98
N HIS A 526 21.17 5.97 -9.35
CA HIS A 526 21.25 6.46 -10.71
C HIS A 526 22.71 6.54 -11.11
N GLN A 527 23.04 6.03 -12.29
CA GLN A 527 24.39 6.13 -12.82
C GLN A 527 24.35 6.95 -14.09
N VAL A 528 25.22 7.95 -14.16
CA VAL A 528 25.42 8.78 -15.36
C VAL A 528 26.87 8.66 -15.77
N SER A 529 27.10 8.61 -17.08
CA SER A 529 28.44 8.64 -17.65
C SER A 529 28.62 9.93 -18.43
N TYR A 530 29.72 10.61 -18.17
CA TYR A 530 30.19 11.77 -18.91
C TYR A 530 31.43 11.36 -19.69
N THR A 531 31.56 11.84 -20.91
CA THR A 531 32.74 11.60 -21.74
C THR A 531 33.20 12.91 -22.32
N LYS A 532 34.49 13.20 -22.17
CA LYS A 532 35.12 14.40 -22.72
C LYS A 532 36.44 14.04 -23.37
N GLN A 533 36.63 14.49 -24.61
CA GLN A 533 37.92 14.45 -25.28
C GLN A 533 38.64 15.77 -25.02
N ILE A 534 39.91 15.67 -24.62
CA ILE A 534 40.78 16.78 -24.25
C ILE A 534 42.01 16.71 -25.13
N ASN A 535 42.34 17.80 -25.82
CA ASN A 535 43.55 17.92 -26.63
C ASN A 535 44.79 18.17 -25.75
N ALA A 536 45.11 17.19 -24.91
CA ALA A 536 46.31 17.15 -24.09
C ALA A 536 46.85 15.70 -23.98
N PRO A 537 48.19 15.52 -23.81
CA PRO A 537 48.78 14.20 -23.57
C PRO A 537 48.19 13.49 -22.36
N LEU A 538 48.11 12.15 -22.41
CA LEU A 538 47.54 11.32 -21.34
C LEU A 538 48.15 11.61 -19.97
N GLU A 539 49.48 11.76 -19.91
CA GLU A 539 50.21 12.05 -18.68
C GLU A 539 49.78 13.39 -18.07
N THR A 540 49.53 14.41 -18.91
CA THR A 540 49.10 15.74 -18.46
C THR A 540 47.70 15.69 -17.86
N VAL A 541 46.77 14.96 -18.51
CA VAL A 541 45.41 14.80 -18.02
C VAL A 541 45.38 13.96 -16.74
N LEU A 542 46.14 12.86 -16.70
CA LEU A 542 46.22 11.98 -15.53
C LEU A 542 46.84 12.72 -14.32
N ARG A 543 47.90 13.50 -14.53
CA ARG A 543 48.52 14.32 -13.47
C ARG A 543 47.52 15.28 -12.85
N PHE A 544 46.61 15.86 -13.65
CA PHE A 544 45.60 16.77 -13.14
C PHE A 544 44.46 16.04 -12.40
N LEU A 545 44.05 14.84 -12.85
CA LEU A 545 43.12 13.99 -12.09
C LEU A 545 43.73 13.50 -10.76
N HIS A 546 45.06 13.37 -10.70
CA HIS A 546 45.81 13.01 -9.49
C HIS A 546 46.13 14.21 -8.58
N ASP A 547 45.59 15.40 -8.87
CA ASP A 547 45.58 16.56 -7.98
C ASP A 547 44.12 16.93 -7.61
N PRO A 548 43.51 16.22 -6.63
CA PRO A 548 42.10 16.43 -6.29
C PRO A 548 41.75 17.87 -5.88
N PRO A 549 42.58 18.61 -5.12
CA PRO A 549 42.34 20.03 -4.87
C PRO A 549 42.26 20.89 -6.13
N ALA A 550 43.17 20.69 -7.09
CA ALA A 550 43.15 21.43 -8.35
C ALA A 550 41.94 21.07 -9.21
N LEU A 551 41.59 19.78 -9.28
CA LEU A 551 40.41 19.29 -10.01
C LEU A 551 39.10 19.80 -9.40
N MET A 552 38.94 19.70 -8.08
CA MET A 552 37.76 20.19 -7.37
C MET A 552 37.60 21.71 -7.47
N GLY A 553 38.70 22.45 -7.54
CA GLY A 553 38.71 23.89 -7.77
C GLY A 553 38.11 24.32 -9.12
N LEU A 554 38.00 23.41 -10.08
CA LEU A 554 37.31 23.68 -11.35
C LEU A 554 35.78 23.61 -11.23
N SER A 555 35.26 22.92 -10.22
CA SER A 555 33.82 22.72 -10.06
C SER A 555 33.07 24.05 -9.85
N PRO A 556 31.94 24.28 -10.54
CA PRO A 556 31.16 25.52 -10.38
C PRO A 556 30.44 25.62 -9.04
N VAL A 557 30.35 24.52 -8.29
CA VAL A 557 29.62 24.46 -7.02
C VAL A 557 30.54 24.37 -5.80
N ILE A 558 31.80 23.96 -5.95
CA ILE A 558 32.74 23.83 -4.81
C ILE A 558 33.31 25.19 -4.45
N ILE A 559 33.21 25.57 -3.18
CA ILE A 559 33.73 26.82 -2.60
C ILE A 559 35.13 26.60 -2.02
N SER A 560 35.32 25.50 -1.29
CA SER A 560 36.61 25.18 -0.67
C SER A 560 36.77 23.68 -0.47
N VAL A 561 38.02 23.23 -0.51
CA VAL A 561 38.42 21.86 -0.23
C VAL A 561 39.61 21.88 0.73
N SER A 562 39.59 21.05 1.76
CA SER A 562 40.70 20.87 2.70
C SER A 562 40.96 19.40 2.93
N VAL A 563 42.22 18.97 2.83
CA VAL A 563 42.63 17.60 3.10
C VAL A 563 42.60 17.35 4.61
N ASP A 564 42.13 16.18 5.01
CA ASP A 564 42.20 15.75 6.40
C ASP A 564 43.66 15.60 6.83
N PRO A 565 44.07 16.17 7.98
CA PRO A 565 45.46 16.14 8.43
C PRO A 565 45.94 14.73 8.86
N GLU A 566 45.02 13.82 9.20
CA GLU A 566 45.32 12.44 9.64
C GLU A 566 45.18 11.42 8.51
N ASP A 567 44.24 11.61 7.59
CA ASP A 567 43.97 10.72 6.46
C ASP A 567 44.04 11.44 5.11
N LYS A 568 45.17 11.34 4.42
CA LYS A 568 45.41 12.01 3.13
C LYS A 568 44.46 11.57 2.00
N THR A 569 43.67 10.52 2.20
CA THR A 569 42.63 10.09 1.24
C THR A 569 41.29 10.78 1.50
N LYS A 570 41.13 11.46 2.63
CA LYS A 570 39.89 12.15 3.01
C LYS A 570 39.99 13.65 2.82
N TYR A 571 38.92 14.21 2.28
CA TYR A 571 38.79 15.62 1.95
C TYR A 571 37.50 16.15 2.54
N THR A 572 37.57 17.29 3.22
CA THR A 572 36.38 18.07 3.59
C THR A 572 36.10 19.08 2.48
N ILE A 573 34.91 19.00 1.90
CA ILE A 573 34.48 19.80 0.76
C ILE A 573 33.33 20.69 1.22
N VAL A 574 33.38 21.97 0.86
CA VAL A 574 32.28 22.92 1.04
C VAL A 574 31.76 23.34 -0.32
N ASP A 575 30.49 23.11 -0.61
CA ASP A 575 29.83 23.55 -1.83
C ASP A 575 28.80 24.67 -1.59
N SER A 576 28.37 25.35 -2.65
CA SER A 576 27.27 26.32 -2.69
C SER A 576 26.25 25.87 -3.73
N LEU A 577 25.24 25.14 -3.29
CA LEU A 577 24.17 24.64 -4.16
C LEU A 577 23.05 25.68 -4.32
N LEU A 578 22.59 25.88 -5.55
CA LEU A 578 21.40 26.69 -5.83
C LEU A 578 20.16 25.80 -5.74
N LEU A 579 19.34 26.01 -4.71
CA LEU A 579 18.08 25.32 -4.49
C LEU A 579 16.97 25.86 -5.41
N PRO A 580 15.86 25.10 -5.59
CA PRO A 580 14.65 25.63 -6.19
C PRO A 580 14.23 26.94 -5.52
N PHE A 581 13.68 27.89 -6.31
CA PHE A 581 13.29 29.25 -5.89
C PHE A 581 14.44 30.24 -5.60
N GLY A 582 15.69 29.92 -5.94
CA GLY A 582 16.78 30.89 -6.02
C GLY A 582 17.62 31.06 -4.74
N TYR A 583 17.39 30.24 -3.72
CA TYR A 583 18.19 30.26 -2.49
C TYR A 583 19.50 29.49 -2.67
N ARG A 584 20.61 30.02 -2.13
CA ARG A 584 21.89 29.32 -2.09
C ARG A 584 22.11 28.67 -0.73
N MET A 585 22.38 27.37 -0.72
CA MET A 585 22.72 26.59 0.45
C MET A 585 24.20 26.23 0.42
N LYS A 586 24.90 26.41 1.53
CA LYS A 586 26.27 25.90 1.68
C LYS A 586 26.23 24.53 2.35
N THR A 587 26.83 23.52 1.74
CA THR A 587 26.90 22.17 2.33
C THR A 587 28.35 21.84 2.60
N THR A 588 28.63 21.16 3.72
CA THR A 588 29.96 20.63 4.03
C THR A 588 29.86 19.11 4.15
N TYR A 589 30.72 18.39 3.44
CA TYR A 589 30.73 16.92 3.44
C TYR A 589 32.13 16.37 3.24
N THR A 590 32.30 15.11 3.59
CA THR A 590 33.58 14.39 3.43
C THR A 590 33.55 13.50 2.19
N ALA A 591 34.64 13.53 1.44
CA ALA A 591 34.91 12.63 0.32
C ALA A 591 36.15 11.79 0.63
N THR A 592 36.10 10.50 0.26
CA THR A 592 37.27 9.62 0.23
C THR A 592 37.70 9.45 -1.22
N ILE A 593 38.95 9.77 -1.53
CA ILE A 593 39.49 9.77 -2.89
C ILE A 593 40.65 8.79 -2.97
N THR A 594 40.63 7.96 -4.01
CA THR A 594 41.72 7.05 -4.37
C THR A 594 42.15 7.31 -5.80
N LEU A 595 43.46 7.20 -6.05
CA LEU A 595 44.09 7.55 -7.33
C LEU A 595 44.67 6.28 -7.99
N PRO A 596 43.84 5.47 -8.67
CA PRO A 596 44.34 4.35 -9.48
C PRO A 596 45.16 4.84 -10.67
N GLU A 597 45.96 3.95 -11.27
CA GLU A 597 46.86 4.30 -12.39
C GLU A 597 46.12 4.88 -13.61
N ASP A 598 44.86 4.50 -13.81
CA ASP A 598 44.03 4.91 -14.94
C ASP A 598 43.08 6.07 -14.64
N GLY A 599 43.14 6.69 -13.45
CA GLY A 599 42.35 7.89 -13.14
C GLY A 599 42.10 8.14 -11.65
N MET A 600 40.85 8.45 -11.29
CA MET A 600 40.46 8.86 -9.93
C MET A 600 39.11 8.23 -9.55
N HIS A 601 39.01 7.70 -8.32
CA HIS A 601 37.73 7.34 -7.72
C HIS A 601 37.46 8.22 -6.49
N ALA A 602 36.25 8.75 -6.38
CA ALA A 602 35.81 9.51 -5.21
C ALA A 602 34.49 8.96 -4.69
N GLU A 603 34.43 8.65 -3.41
CA GLU A 603 33.19 8.32 -2.70
C GLU A 603 32.84 9.43 -1.74
N THR A 604 31.63 9.99 -1.85
CA THR A 604 31.18 11.08 -1.00
C THR A 604 29.91 10.69 -0.26
N ALA A 605 29.81 11.15 0.99
CA ALA A 605 28.60 11.07 1.79
C ALA A 605 28.16 12.50 2.12
N ALA A 606 27.15 12.99 1.41
CA ALA A 606 26.59 14.32 1.58
C ALA A 606 25.33 14.28 2.47
N GLY A 607 24.81 15.46 2.81
CA GLY A 607 23.57 15.59 3.59
C GLY A 607 22.36 14.88 2.96
N MET A 608 21.32 14.64 3.78
CA MET A 608 20.07 13.97 3.38
C MET A 608 20.23 12.52 2.87
N GLY A 609 21.28 11.82 3.31
CA GLY A 609 21.50 10.41 2.95
C GLY A 609 22.04 10.19 1.53
N THR A 610 22.40 11.26 0.82
CA THR A 610 22.96 11.18 -0.54
C THR A 610 24.38 10.63 -0.50
N ARG A 611 24.62 9.53 -1.22
CA ARG A 611 25.96 8.99 -1.45
C ARG A 611 26.28 9.10 -2.93
N THR A 612 27.47 9.57 -3.27
CA THR A 612 27.95 9.53 -4.65
C THR A 612 29.24 8.72 -4.73
N ALA A 613 29.39 7.99 -5.82
CA ALA A 613 30.63 7.32 -6.20
C ALA A 613 30.98 7.76 -7.62
N VAL A 614 32.06 8.49 -7.77
CA VAL A 614 32.56 9.00 -9.04
C VAL A 614 33.78 8.17 -9.42
N ARG A 615 33.81 7.67 -10.65
CA ARG A 615 34.95 7.00 -11.25
C ARG A 615 35.33 7.71 -12.54
N SER A 616 36.43 8.43 -12.54
CA SER A 616 36.99 9.06 -13.72
C SER A 616 38.16 8.19 -14.21
N THR A 617 38.08 7.73 -15.45
CA THR A 617 39.13 6.94 -16.13
C THR A 617 39.61 7.65 -17.38
N VAL A 618 40.89 7.52 -17.72
CA VAL A 618 41.47 8.18 -18.89
C VAL A 618 42.08 7.18 -19.87
N ARG A 619 41.95 7.46 -21.16
CA ARG A 619 42.62 6.70 -22.23
C ARG A 619 43.10 7.62 -23.34
N ALA A 620 44.28 7.34 -23.89
CA ALA A 620 44.73 7.99 -25.11
C ALA A 620 43.92 7.47 -26.31
N ILE A 621 43.37 8.36 -27.12
CA ILE A 621 42.68 7.99 -28.38
C ILE A 621 43.58 8.21 -29.59
N SER A 622 44.38 9.28 -29.57
CA SER A 622 45.37 9.60 -30.60
C SER A 622 46.50 10.42 -29.98
N GLU A 623 47.58 10.64 -30.75
CA GLU A 623 48.70 11.46 -30.29
C GLU A 623 48.22 12.86 -29.86
N GLY A 624 48.49 13.24 -28.61
CA GLY A 624 48.06 14.51 -28.03
C GLY A 624 46.57 14.62 -27.66
N VAL A 625 45.75 13.56 -27.80
CA VAL A 625 44.31 13.58 -27.46
C VAL A 625 43.95 12.47 -26.47
N THR A 626 43.39 12.87 -25.35
CA THR A 626 43.00 11.98 -24.26
C THR A 626 41.49 12.05 -24.02
N GLU A 627 40.85 10.90 -23.87
CA GLU A 627 39.46 10.81 -23.45
C GLU A 627 39.37 10.55 -21.95
N VAL A 628 38.58 11.37 -21.28
CA VAL A 628 38.16 11.20 -19.89
C VAL A 628 36.75 10.63 -19.91
N VAL A 629 36.56 9.47 -19.31
CA VAL A 629 35.25 8.87 -19.06
C VAL A 629 35.00 8.92 -17.57
N GLU A 630 33.96 9.64 -17.17
CA GLU A 630 33.55 9.73 -15.78
C GLU A 630 32.20 9.05 -15.57
N VAL A 631 32.17 8.04 -14.70
CA VAL A 631 30.97 7.34 -14.30
C VAL A 631 30.62 7.77 -12.88
N THR A 632 29.52 8.50 -12.74
CA THR A 632 29.01 8.94 -11.44
C THR A 632 27.78 8.13 -11.07
N THR A 633 27.87 7.38 -9.97
CA THR A 633 26.75 6.68 -9.34
C THR A 633 26.27 7.50 -8.15
N VAL A 634 24.99 7.85 -8.17
CA VAL A 634 24.32 8.62 -7.14
C VAL A 634 23.30 7.72 -6.50
N ASN A 635 23.40 7.54 -5.20
CA ASN A 635 22.37 6.90 -4.39
C ASN A 635 21.77 7.95 -3.46
N CYS A 636 20.56 8.40 -3.76
CA CYS A 636 19.88 9.40 -2.93
C CYS A 636 18.39 9.08 -2.81
N PHE A 637 17.75 9.77 -1.87
CA PHE A 637 16.31 9.69 -1.67
C PHE A 637 15.57 10.06 -2.98
N PHE A 638 14.61 9.24 -3.41
CA PHE A 638 14.07 9.33 -4.77
C PHE A 638 13.38 10.68 -5.10
N LEU A 639 12.84 11.39 -4.11
CA LEU A 639 12.26 12.74 -4.30
C LEU A 639 13.32 13.83 -4.53
N LEU A 640 14.57 13.60 -4.07
CA LEU A 640 15.70 14.49 -4.33
C LEU A 640 16.42 14.15 -5.63
N LEU A 641 16.17 12.97 -6.22
CA LEU A 641 16.92 12.47 -7.37
C LEU A 641 16.89 13.40 -8.60
N PRO A 642 15.77 14.02 -9.00
CA PRO A 642 15.77 14.97 -10.12
C PRO A 642 16.62 16.23 -9.83
N PHE A 643 16.57 16.71 -8.59
CA PHE A 643 17.36 17.87 -8.17
C PHE A 643 18.85 17.52 -8.11
N VAL A 644 19.21 16.42 -7.45
CA VAL A 644 20.59 15.94 -7.32
C VAL A 644 21.17 15.59 -8.69
N LYS A 645 20.40 14.95 -9.58
CA LYS A 645 20.81 14.71 -10.98
C LYS A 645 21.08 16.02 -11.71
N GLY A 646 20.19 17.00 -11.61
CA GLY A 646 20.38 18.30 -12.28
C GLY A 646 21.63 19.05 -11.78
N VAL A 647 21.90 18.97 -10.47
CA VAL A 647 23.12 19.56 -9.88
C VAL A 647 24.37 18.82 -10.36
N ILE A 648 24.37 17.48 -10.33
CA ILE A 648 25.52 16.65 -10.71
C ILE A 648 25.79 16.76 -12.22
N ASP A 649 24.78 16.63 -13.07
CA ASP A 649 24.93 16.77 -14.53
C ASP A 649 25.57 18.11 -14.89
N LYS A 650 25.06 19.20 -14.30
CA LYS A 650 25.59 20.53 -14.57
C LYS A 650 27.01 20.69 -14.02
N ALA A 651 27.24 20.31 -12.77
CA ALA A 651 28.52 20.49 -12.12
C ALA A 651 29.63 19.67 -12.78
N HIS A 652 29.37 18.40 -13.10
CA HIS A 652 30.34 17.48 -13.66
C HIS A 652 30.65 17.81 -15.12
N THR A 653 29.64 18.13 -15.93
CA THR A 653 29.85 18.58 -17.32
C THR A 653 30.69 19.87 -17.34
N GLU A 654 30.34 20.86 -16.52
CA GLU A 654 31.08 22.12 -16.48
C GLU A 654 32.50 21.96 -15.92
N THR A 655 32.72 21.02 -14.99
CA THR A 655 34.05 20.67 -14.47
C THR A 655 34.91 20.08 -15.58
N LEU A 656 34.38 19.13 -16.36
CA LEU A 656 35.10 18.52 -17.48
C LEU A 656 35.37 19.52 -18.61
N ASP A 657 34.44 20.44 -18.87
CA ASP A 657 34.62 21.53 -19.85
C ASP A 657 35.73 22.50 -19.42
N ARG A 658 35.75 22.88 -18.13
CA ARG A 658 36.81 23.74 -17.57
C ARG A 658 38.16 23.02 -17.53
N LEU A 659 38.16 21.72 -17.26
CA LEU A 659 39.37 20.90 -17.32
C LEU A 659 39.93 20.86 -18.74
N ALA A 660 39.07 20.61 -19.74
CA ALA A 660 39.45 20.62 -21.15
C ALA A 660 40.04 21.99 -21.54
N ALA A 661 39.30 23.07 -21.29
CA ALA A 661 39.75 24.43 -21.63
C ALA A 661 41.09 24.80 -20.98
N LYS A 662 41.29 24.42 -19.71
CA LYS A 662 42.55 24.69 -18.99
C LYS A 662 43.71 23.93 -19.62
N LEU A 663 43.58 22.62 -19.80
CA LEU A 663 44.66 21.79 -20.28
C LEU A 663 44.99 22.05 -21.76
N GLU A 664 43.99 22.36 -22.58
CA GLU A 664 44.18 22.75 -23.97
C GLU A 664 44.91 24.09 -24.08
N SER A 665 44.57 25.08 -23.23
CA SER A 665 45.29 26.36 -23.19
C SER A 665 46.75 26.24 -22.72
N GLU A 666 47.03 25.32 -21.79
CA GLU A 666 48.39 25.05 -21.31
C GLU A 666 49.21 24.30 -22.37
N ASN A 667 48.57 23.42 -23.14
CA ASN A 667 49.19 22.69 -24.25
C ASN A 667 49.54 23.64 -25.40
N ASP A 668 48.61 24.53 -25.79
CA ASP A 668 48.81 25.57 -26.81
C ASP A 668 49.89 26.60 -26.43
N ALA A 669 50.14 26.82 -25.13
CA ALA A 669 51.21 27.69 -24.65
C ALA A 669 52.59 26.98 -24.56
N SER A 670 52.60 25.65 -24.66
CA SER A 670 53.81 24.80 -24.58
C SER A 670 54.26 24.22 -25.92
N ALA A 671 53.39 24.25 -26.94
CA ALA A 671 53.67 24.00 -28.36
C ALA A 671 54.18 25.26 -29.05
#